data_AF-A0A928XUT4-F1
#
_entry.id   AF-A0A928XUT4-F1
#
_cell.length_a   1.000
_cell.length_b   1.000
_cell.length_c   1.000
_cell.angle_alpha   90.00
_cell.angle_beta   90.00
_cell.angle_gamma   90.00
#
_symmetry.space_group_name_H-M   'P 1'
#
loop_
_entity.id
_entity.type
_entity.pdbx_description
1 polymer ?
#
loop_
_entity_poly.entity_id
_entity_poly.type
_entity_poly.pdbx_seq_one_letter_code
_entity_poly.pdbx_strand_id
1 'polypeptide(L)'
;MPDVQLTEWRDALARQAVEFEARSALLDRQLAEMEQKLRQQENDALRGQLDSLRQQNETLRSQADAARRQSDTITQRLAMSTPPSATPQAAPRDFSIFYERLAPHGRWLEVTGHGLCFQPRAARTRTWRPYVDGCWAWTTLGWAWRSNESFGWATYHYGRWLQLVDHGWIWVPGGEWAPAWVAWRQSRDHIGWAPLPPERGLCTEVRRDCDSRYGLGPSSYTFIRTSQFVCPTYTTLHHPVSYNTAIFSQTVNITRIVPCGGGAGHRLYMHHGGPPRHQVEQACRQPVPQSQIKPADPATLPLRPVLASHQPAGSATIGIIELPPAAATLKLPDVVIAERITSPTPANPLANLAPEAHARVMQVLEEDSQPEGASTSPAVAAGPAAEPTGFSTPISLSQPSSETLTAVPAVTFPASLPARPEQAVKMVQPLAVESLGTSETSPQTAGTTVPDPLPSPESPARTPLSPLGTPPVPETSALLTGAPEISPLGTSPEATRTPMVTPHALLPDSAASPVDPAAAPASAPLVPVAETSLQMTPPVLEPATTVAAATEPVVTAAAPEQSAPVTTPQETIPQQQLEAAALQQRLAAEAEARAAVESQEAARQQAEAAAMQQRQAEETARAAAAQEAQMRQAAEAEAARRTQEEARERILQEERMRQAEMQRQAEEAARQAAQQEAQRQAEAMQRAQEEAQRRAAEEQMRLAQEEARRQAEEAARRAQEEAMQRAQEEAQRRAQEEAMRQAAEAARRAEDEARRAAEEAARRAAEEAAARPAPAT
;
A
#
# COMPACT_ATOMS: atom_id res chain seq x y z
N MET A 1 -31.28 -8.31 78.89
CA MET A 1 -30.14 -7.47 78.49
C MET A 1 -30.67 -6.35 77.60
N PRO A 2 -30.26 -5.09 77.80
CA PRO A 2 -30.95 -3.93 77.23
C PRO A 2 -30.53 -3.62 75.78
N ASP A 3 -31.45 -3.06 74.99
CA ASP A 3 -31.22 -2.66 73.59
C ASP A 3 -30.04 -1.70 73.41
N VAL A 4 -29.73 -0.88 74.42
CA VAL A 4 -28.60 0.06 74.44
C VAL A 4 -27.28 -0.64 74.05
N GLN A 5 -27.03 -1.83 74.60
CA GLN A 5 -25.84 -2.62 74.27
C GLN A 5 -25.86 -3.10 72.83
N LEU A 6 -27.04 -3.43 72.29
CA LEU A 6 -27.19 -3.91 70.91
C LEU A 6 -27.03 -2.76 69.89
N THR A 7 -27.42 -1.53 70.26
CA THR A 7 -27.05 -0.33 69.50
C THR A 7 -25.56 0.00 69.60
N GLU A 8 -24.94 -0.07 70.78
CA GLU A 8 -23.50 0.17 70.97
C GLU A 8 -22.64 -0.81 70.15
N TRP A 9 -23.02 -2.10 70.12
CA TRP A 9 -22.36 -3.10 69.28
C TRP A 9 -22.53 -2.86 67.77
N ARG A 10 -23.70 -2.38 67.34
CA ARG A 10 -23.93 -2.01 65.92
C ARG A 10 -23.11 -0.79 65.50
N ASP A 11 -23.05 0.23 66.35
CA ASP A 11 -22.24 1.42 66.13
C ASP A 11 -20.73 1.11 66.14
N ALA A 12 -20.28 0.20 67.01
CA ALA A 12 -18.90 -0.28 67.02
C ALA A 12 -18.56 -1.05 65.73
N LEU A 13 -19.46 -1.93 65.27
CA LEU A 13 -19.29 -2.67 64.01
C LEU A 13 -19.27 -1.74 62.79
N ALA A 14 -20.14 -0.72 62.76
CA ALA A 14 -20.17 0.29 61.69
C ALA A 14 -18.86 1.11 61.64
N ARG A 15 -18.29 1.48 62.80
CA ARG A 15 -16.98 2.14 62.87
C ARG A 15 -15.86 1.23 62.37
N GLN A 16 -15.87 -0.05 62.74
CA GLN A 16 -14.90 -1.03 62.22
C GLN A 16 -15.01 -1.25 60.71
N ALA A 17 -16.21 -1.22 60.14
CA ALA A 17 -16.41 -1.29 58.68
C ALA A 17 -15.79 -0.07 57.98
N VAL A 18 -16.08 1.16 58.46
CA VAL A 18 -15.50 2.39 57.91
C VAL A 18 -13.97 2.44 58.08
N GLU A 19 -13.45 1.95 59.21
CA GLU A 19 -11.99 1.80 59.38
C GLU A 19 -11.37 0.77 58.43
N PHE A 20 -12.06 -0.32 58.12
CA PHE A 20 -11.59 -1.32 57.16
C PHE A 20 -11.62 -0.77 55.73
N GLU A 21 -12.71 -0.11 55.33
CA GLU A 21 -12.83 0.58 54.05
C GLU A 21 -11.73 1.62 53.87
N ALA A 22 -11.49 2.48 54.87
CA ALA A 22 -10.43 3.48 54.86
C ALA A 22 -9.01 2.85 54.75
N ARG A 23 -8.78 1.69 55.38
CA ARG A 23 -7.51 0.95 55.26
C ARG A 23 -7.36 0.28 53.89
N SER A 24 -8.43 -0.25 53.31
CA SER A 24 -8.41 -0.81 51.95
C SER A 24 -8.10 0.26 50.90
N ALA A 25 -8.81 1.39 50.93
CA ALA A 25 -8.56 2.52 50.02
C ALA A 25 -7.14 3.10 50.15
N LEU A 26 -6.53 3.03 51.34
CA LEU A 26 -5.12 3.40 51.53
C LEU A 26 -4.16 2.40 50.87
N LEU A 27 -4.43 1.10 50.98
CA LEU A 27 -3.64 0.05 50.34
C LEU A 27 -3.77 0.09 48.80
N ASP A 28 -4.99 0.27 48.28
CA ASP A 28 -5.23 0.41 46.84
C ASP A 28 -4.50 1.63 46.26
N ARG A 29 -4.48 2.74 47.01
CA ARG A 29 -3.69 3.92 46.66
C ARG A 29 -2.19 3.64 46.67
N GLN A 30 -1.67 2.93 47.68
CA GLN A 30 -0.26 2.56 47.74
C GLN A 30 0.13 1.61 46.59
N LEU A 31 -0.75 0.69 46.20
CA LEU A 31 -0.58 -0.19 45.05
C LEU A 31 -0.52 0.63 43.75
N ALA A 32 -1.46 1.53 43.52
CA ALA A 32 -1.48 2.40 42.34
C ALA A 32 -0.23 3.32 42.25
N GLU A 33 0.19 3.90 43.38
CA GLU A 33 1.42 4.69 43.46
C GLU A 33 2.70 3.85 43.26
N MET A 34 2.66 2.53 43.51
CA MET A 34 3.76 1.60 43.21
C MET A 34 3.77 1.18 41.75
N GLU A 35 2.61 0.84 41.16
CA GLU A 35 2.49 0.55 39.73
C GLU A 35 2.94 1.73 38.87
N GLN A 36 2.56 2.96 39.24
CA GLN A 36 2.98 4.16 38.52
C GLN A 36 4.50 4.34 38.55
N LYS A 37 5.16 4.04 39.68
CA LYS A 37 6.63 4.09 39.81
C LYS A 37 7.31 3.02 38.95
N LEU A 38 6.76 1.80 38.91
CA LEU A 38 7.29 0.72 38.07
C LEU A 38 7.17 1.07 36.58
N ARG A 39 5.97 1.49 36.13
CA ARG A 39 5.73 1.93 34.74
C ARG A 39 6.64 3.11 34.36
N GLN A 40 6.93 4.03 35.29
CA GLN A 40 7.85 5.14 35.04
C GLN A 40 9.30 4.64 34.86
N GLN A 41 9.77 3.74 35.72
CA GLN A 41 11.10 3.12 35.61
C GLN A 41 11.27 2.34 34.29
N GLU A 42 10.26 1.59 33.88
CA GLU A 42 10.24 0.88 32.60
C GLU A 42 10.31 1.84 31.40
N ASN A 43 9.52 2.93 31.43
CA ASN A 43 9.55 3.94 30.37
C ASN A 43 10.90 4.66 30.27
N ASP A 44 11.53 4.99 31.40
CA ASP A 44 12.84 5.66 31.40
C ASP A 44 13.99 4.71 31.01
N ALA A 45 13.88 3.41 31.34
CA ALA A 45 14.79 2.38 30.82
C ALA A 45 14.65 2.21 29.29
N LEU A 46 13.41 2.16 28.77
CA LEU A 46 13.13 2.07 27.33
C LEU A 46 13.62 3.32 26.58
N ARG A 47 13.50 4.51 27.16
CA ARG A 47 14.10 5.76 26.63
C ARG A 47 15.62 5.65 26.54
N GLY A 48 16.29 5.19 27.60
CA GLY A 48 17.74 4.95 27.60
C GLY A 48 18.18 3.94 26.54
N GLN A 49 17.43 2.86 26.33
CA GLN A 49 17.68 1.90 25.25
C GLN A 49 17.48 2.52 23.85
N LEU A 50 16.42 3.31 23.66
CA LEU A 50 16.14 3.99 22.39
C LEU A 50 17.24 4.99 22.01
N ASP A 51 17.72 5.79 22.97
CA ASP A 51 18.78 6.77 22.73
C ASP A 51 20.15 6.11 22.53
N SER A 52 20.42 5.00 23.21
CA SER A 52 21.59 4.14 22.92
C SER A 52 21.55 3.57 21.49
N LEU A 53 20.39 3.04 21.06
CA LEU A 53 20.19 2.55 19.70
C LEU A 53 20.29 3.66 18.65
N ARG A 54 19.82 4.89 18.95
CA ARG A 54 20.02 6.08 18.10
C ARG A 54 21.50 6.42 17.96
N GLN A 55 22.24 6.47 19.06
CA GLN A 55 23.69 6.72 19.03
C GLN A 55 24.47 5.64 18.27
N GLN A 56 24.07 4.37 18.40
CA GLN A 56 24.66 3.27 17.62
C GLN A 56 24.35 3.41 16.12
N ASN A 57 23.11 3.74 15.74
CA ASN A 57 22.74 3.95 14.34
C ASN A 57 23.48 5.15 13.73
N GLU A 58 23.66 6.25 14.46
CA GLU A 58 24.41 7.42 13.99
C GLU A 58 25.92 7.11 13.87
N THR A 59 26.45 6.29 14.79
CA THR A 59 27.82 5.75 14.67
C THR A 59 27.96 4.92 13.39
N LEU A 60 27.05 4.00 13.11
CA LEU A 60 27.05 3.18 11.89
C LEU A 60 26.90 4.01 10.61
N ARG A 61 26.09 5.09 10.62
CA ARG A 61 26.00 6.06 9.51
C ARG A 61 27.35 6.75 9.26
N SER A 62 27.97 7.29 10.32
CA SER A 62 29.27 7.96 10.20
C SER A 62 30.38 7.01 9.68
N GLN A 63 30.34 5.74 10.07
CA GLN A 63 31.22 4.69 9.56
C GLN A 63 30.95 4.38 8.07
N ALA A 64 29.68 4.28 7.67
CA ALA A 64 29.30 4.06 6.28
C ALA A 64 29.73 5.23 5.37
N ASP A 65 29.56 6.47 5.83
CA ASP A 65 30.01 7.65 5.08
C ASP A 65 31.55 7.81 5.07
N ALA A 66 32.25 7.39 6.13
CA ALA A 66 33.71 7.29 6.10
C ALA A 66 34.18 6.23 5.09
N ALA A 67 33.55 5.06 5.06
CA ALA A 67 33.84 3.99 4.09
C ALA A 67 33.52 4.41 2.64
N ARG A 68 32.46 5.22 2.42
CA ARG A 68 32.18 5.86 1.12
C ARG A 68 33.31 6.79 0.72
N ARG A 69 33.69 7.77 1.56
CA ARG A 69 34.81 8.70 1.27
C ARG A 69 36.12 7.97 0.99
N GLN A 70 36.39 6.85 1.70
CA GLN A 70 37.53 5.98 1.41
C GLN A 70 37.42 5.30 0.04
N SER A 71 36.25 4.76 -0.31
CA SER A 71 35.96 4.16 -1.62
C SER A 71 36.06 5.18 -2.75
N ASP A 72 35.56 6.40 -2.54
CA ASP A 72 35.67 7.52 -3.48
C ASP A 72 37.14 7.94 -3.66
N THR A 73 37.92 8.00 -2.57
CA THR A 73 39.36 8.29 -2.62
C THR A 73 40.15 7.21 -3.36
N ILE A 74 39.80 5.93 -3.17
CA ILE A 74 40.39 4.81 -3.91
C ILE A 74 40.01 4.88 -5.40
N THR A 75 38.74 5.15 -5.69
CA THR A 75 38.23 5.33 -7.06
C THR A 75 38.90 6.50 -7.77
N GLN A 76 39.09 7.63 -7.08
CA GLN A 76 39.79 8.81 -7.61
C GLN A 76 41.27 8.54 -7.85
N ARG A 77 41.95 7.78 -6.97
CA ARG A 77 43.33 7.32 -7.20
C ARG A 77 43.44 6.37 -8.39
N LEU A 78 42.49 5.44 -8.54
CA LEU A 78 42.42 4.55 -9.71
C LEU A 78 42.16 5.33 -11.01
N ALA A 79 41.26 6.33 -10.97
CA ALA A 79 40.99 7.22 -12.09
C ALA A 79 42.20 8.08 -12.48
N MET A 80 42.97 8.59 -11.51
CA MET A 80 44.22 9.33 -11.77
C MET A 80 45.38 8.41 -12.20
N SER A 81 45.35 7.13 -11.86
CA SER A 81 46.30 6.11 -12.33
C SER A 81 45.96 5.55 -13.70
N THR A 82 44.78 5.86 -14.25
CA THR A 82 44.33 5.43 -15.57
C THR A 82 44.49 6.61 -16.53
N PRO A 83 45.23 6.49 -17.64
CA PRO A 83 45.26 7.58 -18.63
C PRO A 83 43.84 7.81 -19.15
N PRO A 84 43.46 9.05 -19.51
CA PRO A 84 42.11 9.38 -19.95
C PRO A 84 41.82 8.78 -21.34
N SER A 85 41.49 7.49 -21.34
CA SER A 85 40.85 6.84 -22.48
C SER A 85 39.55 7.59 -22.73
N ALA A 86 39.41 8.15 -23.94
CA ALA A 86 38.24 8.91 -24.31
C ALA A 86 36.99 8.09 -24.00
N THR A 87 35.98 8.72 -23.39
CA THR A 87 34.75 8.04 -22.97
C THR A 87 34.26 7.19 -24.13
N PRO A 88 34.10 5.86 -23.98
CA PRO A 88 33.61 5.03 -25.06
C PRO A 88 32.16 5.41 -25.32
N GLN A 89 31.98 6.37 -26.23
CA GLN A 89 30.71 6.73 -26.83
C GLN A 89 30.14 5.42 -27.34
N ALA A 90 29.09 4.94 -26.66
CA ALA A 90 28.59 3.59 -26.85
C ALA A 90 28.34 3.40 -28.33
N ALA A 91 29.07 2.44 -28.95
CA ALA A 91 28.97 2.21 -30.38
C ALA A 91 27.47 2.05 -30.73
N PRO A 92 27.02 2.65 -31.85
CA PRO A 92 25.62 2.50 -32.28
C PRO A 92 25.24 1.01 -32.22
N ARG A 93 24.01 0.70 -31.80
CA ARG A 93 23.55 -0.69 -31.72
C ARG A 93 22.88 -1.08 -33.01
N ASP A 94 23.08 -2.33 -33.41
CA ASP A 94 22.33 -2.88 -34.53
C ASP A 94 20.88 -3.15 -34.11
N PHE A 95 19.96 -2.54 -34.84
CA PHE A 95 18.51 -2.67 -34.65
C PHE A 95 17.85 -3.52 -35.75
N SER A 96 18.64 -4.16 -36.64
CA SER A 96 18.14 -4.99 -37.74
C SER A 96 17.18 -6.09 -37.27
N ILE A 97 17.49 -6.74 -36.14
CA ILE A 97 16.61 -7.70 -35.46
C ILE A 97 15.21 -7.13 -35.17
N PHE A 98 15.08 -5.87 -34.75
CA PHE A 98 13.78 -5.24 -34.52
C PHE A 98 13.06 -5.01 -35.85
N TYR A 99 13.75 -4.48 -36.85
CA TYR A 99 13.16 -4.21 -38.17
C TYR A 99 12.57 -5.48 -38.80
N GLU A 100 13.33 -6.58 -38.80
CA GLU A 100 12.89 -7.88 -39.32
C GLU A 100 11.74 -8.49 -38.49
N ARG A 101 11.92 -8.63 -37.17
CA ARG A 101 10.99 -9.40 -36.32
C ARG A 101 9.70 -8.65 -35.98
N LEU A 102 9.69 -7.32 -36.03
CA LEU A 102 8.48 -6.53 -35.76
C LEU A 102 7.65 -6.21 -37.01
N ALA A 103 8.23 -6.29 -38.22
CA ALA A 103 7.53 -5.99 -39.48
C ALA A 103 6.15 -6.70 -39.64
N PRO A 104 5.96 -7.99 -39.26
CA PRO A 104 4.65 -8.65 -39.37
C PRO A 104 3.56 -8.05 -38.45
N HIS A 105 3.97 -7.37 -37.37
CA HIS A 105 3.10 -6.98 -36.26
C HIS A 105 2.61 -5.52 -36.33
N GLY A 106 3.10 -4.71 -37.27
CA GLY A 106 2.79 -3.28 -37.32
C GLY A 106 3.22 -2.61 -38.63
N ARG A 107 3.70 -1.37 -38.52
CA ARG A 107 4.35 -0.61 -39.61
C ARG A 107 5.47 0.27 -39.06
N TRP A 108 6.45 0.60 -39.90
CA TRP A 108 7.55 1.51 -39.55
C TRP A 108 7.25 2.93 -40.05
N LEU A 109 7.57 3.92 -39.23
CA LEU A 109 7.32 5.35 -39.44
C LEU A 109 8.64 6.09 -39.24
N GLU A 110 9.01 6.98 -40.16
CA GLU A 110 10.18 7.83 -39.98
C GLU A 110 9.74 9.15 -39.36
N VAL A 111 10.18 9.41 -38.13
CA VAL A 111 9.72 10.51 -37.29
C VAL A 111 10.86 11.49 -37.06
N THR A 112 10.70 12.74 -37.50
CA THR A 112 11.72 13.78 -37.35
C THR A 112 12.06 13.99 -35.86
N GLY A 113 13.35 13.84 -35.52
CA GLY A 113 13.86 13.91 -34.15
C GLY A 113 13.94 12.57 -33.40
N HIS A 114 13.28 11.50 -33.87
CA HIS A 114 13.31 10.17 -33.25
C HIS A 114 13.81 9.05 -34.19
N GLY A 115 13.87 9.29 -35.50
CA GLY A 115 14.33 8.30 -36.47
C GLY A 115 13.23 7.28 -36.81
N LEU A 116 13.60 6.01 -36.95
CA LEU A 116 12.69 4.96 -37.42
C LEU A 116 11.93 4.32 -36.25
N CYS A 117 10.66 4.69 -36.09
CA CYS A 117 9.77 4.27 -35.00
C CYS A 117 8.79 3.18 -35.46
N PHE A 118 8.40 2.29 -34.54
CA PHE A 118 7.44 1.22 -34.81
C PHE A 118 6.04 1.60 -34.32
N GLN A 119 5.01 1.35 -35.15
CA GLN A 119 3.61 1.40 -34.74
C GLN A 119 2.99 0.00 -34.82
N PRO A 120 2.69 -0.67 -33.68
CA PRO A 120 1.95 -1.92 -33.69
C PRO A 120 0.58 -1.78 -34.34
N ARG A 121 0.07 -2.85 -34.95
CA ARG A 121 -1.26 -2.85 -35.59
C ARG A 121 -2.39 -2.53 -34.60
N ALA A 122 -2.26 -2.95 -33.33
CA ALA A 122 -3.20 -2.68 -32.25
C ALA A 122 -3.22 -1.20 -31.82
N ALA A 123 -2.04 -0.56 -31.79
CA ALA A 123 -1.84 0.84 -31.40
C ALA A 123 -2.52 1.87 -32.33
N ARG A 124 -3.03 1.41 -33.49
CA ARG A 124 -3.86 2.22 -34.40
C ARG A 124 -5.29 2.44 -33.86
N THR A 125 -5.69 1.72 -32.80
CA THR A 125 -6.96 1.96 -32.09
C THR A 125 -6.74 2.95 -30.95
N ARG A 126 -7.61 3.97 -30.81
CA ARG A 126 -7.46 5.02 -29.79
C ARG A 126 -7.59 4.53 -28.34
N THR A 127 -8.07 3.30 -28.14
CA THR A 127 -8.24 2.65 -26.83
C THR A 127 -7.08 1.74 -26.43
N TRP A 128 -6.21 1.35 -27.37
CA TRP A 128 -5.03 0.54 -27.04
C TRP A 128 -3.97 1.38 -26.32
N ARG A 129 -3.29 0.77 -25.34
CA ARG A 129 -2.22 1.41 -24.57
C ARG A 129 -1.08 0.42 -24.31
N PRO A 130 0.18 0.88 -24.28
CA PRO A 130 1.31 0.09 -23.81
C PRO A 130 1.10 -0.40 -22.37
N TYR A 131 1.66 -1.56 -22.04
CA TYR A 131 1.59 -2.15 -20.69
C TYR A 131 0.16 -2.40 -20.18
N VAL A 132 -0.74 -2.92 -21.04
CA VAL A 132 -2.11 -3.32 -20.64
C VAL A 132 -2.43 -4.79 -20.91
N ASP A 133 -2.07 -5.35 -22.08
CA ASP A 133 -2.28 -6.78 -22.35
C ASP A 133 -1.08 -7.63 -21.95
N GLY A 134 -1.07 -8.03 -20.69
CA GLY A 134 0.00 -8.77 -20.03
C GLY A 134 -0.09 -8.58 -18.52
N CYS A 135 0.94 -9.03 -17.81
CA CYS A 135 0.98 -9.02 -16.36
C CYS A 135 2.32 -8.57 -15.80
N TRP A 136 2.32 -8.03 -14.59
CA TRP A 136 3.54 -7.74 -13.83
C TRP A 136 4.10 -9.01 -13.17
N ALA A 137 5.34 -9.34 -13.49
CA ALA A 137 6.06 -10.50 -12.95
C ALA A 137 7.22 -10.03 -12.06
N TRP A 138 7.32 -10.60 -10.85
CA TRP A 138 8.46 -10.32 -9.96
C TRP A 138 9.72 -11.07 -10.43
N THR A 139 10.86 -10.39 -10.48
CA THR A 139 12.14 -10.97 -10.95
C THR A 139 13.31 -10.56 -10.05
N THR A 140 14.50 -11.11 -10.32
CA THR A 140 15.78 -10.66 -9.71
C THR A 140 16.12 -9.21 -10.03
N LEU A 141 15.54 -8.60 -11.07
CA LEU A 141 15.75 -7.20 -11.45
C LEU A 141 14.52 -6.31 -11.13
N GLY A 142 13.61 -6.78 -10.28
CA GLY A 142 12.38 -6.06 -9.87
C GLY A 142 11.14 -6.47 -10.65
N TRP A 143 10.15 -5.58 -10.74
CA TRP A 143 8.95 -5.79 -11.55
C TRP A 143 9.26 -5.74 -13.05
N ALA A 144 9.10 -6.87 -13.73
CA ALA A 144 9.20 -6.99 -15.17
C ALA A 144 7.82 -7.09 -15.82
N TRP A 145 7.66 -6.50 -17.00
CA TRP A 145 6.45 -6.70 -17.79
C TRP A 145 6.49 -8.04 -18.54
N ARG A 146 5.41 -8.82 -18.46
CA ARG A 146 5.23 -10.06 -19.24
C ARG A 146 4.01 -9.90 -20.15
N SER A 147 4.28 -9.51 -21.40
CA SER A 147 3.24 -9.25 -22.41
C SER A 147 2.58 -10.52 -22.94
N ASN A 148 1.31 -10.41 -23.34
CA ASN A 148 0.62 -11.39 -24.18
C ASN A 148 0.86 -11.15 -25.69
N GLU A 149 1.40 -9.98 -26.05
CA GLU A 149 1.55 -9.51 -27.44
C GLU A 149 2.90 -9.96 -28.04
N SER A 150 2.90 -10.49 -29.27
CA SER A 150 4.08 -11.06 -29.93
C SER A 150 5.22 -10.07 -30.21
N PHE A 151 4.94 -8.77 -30.26
CA PHE A 151 5.96 -7.72 -30.39
C PHE A 151 6.54 -7.29 -29.02
N GLY A 152 5.95 -7.71 -27.91
CA GLY A 152 6.22 -7.18 -26.58
C GLY A 152 7.62 -7.43 -26.04
N TRP A 153 8.28 -8.52 -26.48
CA TRP A 153 9.66 -8.85 -26.10
C TRP A 153 10.65 -7.74 -26.46
N ALA A 154 10.40 -7.00 -27.55
CA ALA A 154 11.18 -5.84 -27.93
C ALA A 154 10.61 -4.59 -27.26
N THR A 155 9.33 -4.32 -27.50
CA THR A 155 8.78 -2.98 -27.30
C THR A 155 8.61 -2.57 -25.84
N TYR A 156 8.58 -3.52 -24.91
CA TYR A 156 8.43 -3.24 -23.48
C TYR A 156 9.77 -3.19 -22.72
N HIS A 157 10.87 -3.55 -23.37
CA HIS A 157 12.18 -3.71 -22.73
C HIS A 157 13.32 -2.91 -23.40
N TYR A 158 13.32 -2.79 -24.73
CA TYR A 158 14.41 -2.22 -25.54
C TYR A 158 14.08 -0.86 -26.18
N GLY A 159 13.45 0.05 -25.45
CA GLY A 159 13.06 1.34 -26.03
C GLY A 159 12.16 2.14 -25.13
N ARG A 160 11.43 3.08 -25.72
CA ARG A 160 10.51 4.00 -25.03
C ARG A 160 9.24 4.20 -25.85
N TRP A 161 8.15 4.58 -25.19
CA TRP A 161 6.86 4.81 -25.85
C TRP A 161 6.55 6.30 -25.92
N LEU A 162 6.15 6.76 -27.10
CA LEU A 162 5.72 8.13 -27.34
C LEU A 162 4.27 8.11 -27.86
N GLN A 163 3.42 8.97 -27.30
CA GLN A 163 2.07 9.18 -27.80
C GLN A 163 2.04 10.45 -28.65
N LEU A 164 1.69 10.33 -29.92
CA LEU A 164 1.43 11.46 -30.82
C LEU A 164 -0.07 11.72 -30.92
N VAL A 165 -0.47 12.98 -31.13
CA VAL A 165 -1.88 13.39 -31.20
C VAL A 165 -2.62 12.70 -32.35
N ASP A 166 -2.05 12.72 -33.56
CA ASP A 166 -2.70 12.21 -34.77
C ASP A 166 -2.50 10.71 -34.99
N HIS A 167 -1.38 10.15 -34.50
CA HIS A 167 -0.99 8.76 -34.73
C HIS A 167 -1.21 7.83 -33.53
N GLY A 168 -1.46 8.34 -32.33
CA GLY A 168 -1.55 7.53 -31.12
C GLY A 168 -0.17 7.02 -30.66
N TRP A 169 -0.11 5.80 -30.13
CA TRP A 169 1.13 5.25 -29.56
C TRP A 169 2.09 4.74 -30.64
N ILE A 170 3.35 5.19 -30.54
CA ILE A 170 4.49 4.72 -31.32
C ILE A 170 5.65 4.34 -30.37
N TRP A 171 6.48 3.40 -30.81
CA TRP A 171 7.65 2.94 -30.08
C TRP A 171 8.95 3.44 -30.72
N VAL A 172 9.84 3.98 -29.90
CA VAL A 172 11.19 4.40 -30.30
C VAL A 172 12.18 3.31 -29.87
N PRO A 173 12.93 2.68 -30.81
CA PRO A 173 13.93 1.67 -30.48
C PRO A 173 15.06 2.22 -29.60
N GLY A 174 15.66 1.37 -28.77
CA GLY A 174 16.79 1.70 -27.91
C GLY A 174 17.72 0.51 -27.65
N GLY A 175 18.97 0.81 -27.29
CA GLY A 175 20.00 -0.19 -26.99
C GLY A 175 20.08 -0.61 -25.51
N GLU A 176 19.22 -0.07 -24.65
CA GLU A 176 19.21 -0.27 -23.20
C GLU A 176 18.08 -1.21 -22.79
N TRP A 177 18.37 -2.27 -22.03
CA TRP A 177 17.35 -3.22 -21.56
C TRP A 177 16.90 -2.91 -20.13
N ALA A 178 15.59 -2.92 -19.90
CA ALA A 178 15.01 -2.90 -18.56
C ALA A 178 13.86 -3.91 -18.40
N PRO A 179 13.53 -4.32 -17.16
CA PRO A 179 12.35 -5.10 -16.82
C PRO A 179 11.05 -4.47 -17.36
N ALA A 180 10.99 -3.15 -17.32
CA ALA A 180 10.04 -2.29 -18.04
C ALA A 180 10.59 -0.86 -18.08
N TRP A 181 10.05 0.00 -18.95
CA TRP A 181 10.33 1.44 -18.94
C TRP A 181 9.05 2.19 -18.56
N VAL A 182 8.73 2.17 -17.27
CA VAL A 182 7.55 2.81 -16.68
C VAL A 182 7.87 3.64 -15.45
N ALA A 183 7.12 4.72 -15.25
CA ALA A 183 6.96 5.38 -13.96
C ALA A 183 5.87 4.66 -13.14
N TRP A 184 6.01 4.64 -11.82
CA TRP A 184 5.15 3.95 -10.87
C TRP A 184 4.54 4.92 -9.86
N ARG A 185 3.22 4.83 -9.64
CA ARG A 185 2.52 5.50 -8.54
C ARG A 185 1.68 4.50 -7.73
N GLN A 186 1.61 4.70 -6.42
CA GLN A 186 0.85 3.82 -5.51
C GLN A 186 0.07 4.64 -4.48
N SER A 187 -1.12 4.14 -4.13
CA SER A 187 -1.86 4.48 -2.91
C SER A 187 -2.20 3.19 -2.15
N ARG A 188 -3.01 3.28 -1.09
CA ARG A 188 -3.51 2.09 -0.38
C ARG A 188 -4.29 1.16 -1.32
N ASP A 189 -5.20 1.74 -2.09
CA ASP A 189 -6.24 0.99 -2.82
C ASP A 189 -5.99 0.90 -4.33
N HIS A 190 -5.06 1.70 -4.88
CA HIS A 190 -4.72 1.70 -6.30
C HIS A 190 -3.21 1.63 -6.54
N ILE A 191 -2.82 0.90 -7.59
CA ILE A 191 -1.49 0.93 -8.19
C ILE A 191 -1.64 1.43 -9.63
N GLY A 192 -0.72 2.25 -10.10
CA GLY A 192 -0.67 2.64 -11.50
C GLY A 192 0.73 2.81 -12.07
N TRP A 193 0.80 2.69 -13.39
CA TRP A 193 2.02 2.85 -14.16
C TRP A 193 1.79 3.72 -15.40
N ALA A 194 2.83 4.43 -15.84
CA ALA A 194 2.83 5.21 -17.07
C ALA A 194 4.07 4.85 -17.92
N PRO A 195 3.95 4.67 -19.25
CA PRO A 195 5.11 4.43 -20.11
C PRO A 195 6.06 5.64 -20.11
N LEU A 196 7.37 5.40 -19.99
CA LEU A 196 8.37 6.48 -20.04
C LEU A 196 8.61 6.95 -21.50
N PRO A 197 8.58 8.27 -21.77
CA PRO A 197 8.94 8.85 -23.06
C PRO A 197 10.41 8.64 -23.46
N PRO A 198 10.76 8.81 -24.76
CA PRO A 198 12.14 8.86 -25.22
C PRO A 198 12.90 10.07 -24.64
N GLU A 199 14.02 9.82 -23.98
CA GLU A 199 14.93 10.86 -23.46
C GLU A 199 16.05 11.22 -24.45
N ARG A 200 16.65 12.40 -24.27
CA ARG A 200 17.77 12.87 -25.13
C ARG A 200 19.11 12.40 -24.59
N GLY A 201 19.43 11.12 -24.80
CA GLY A 201 20.73 10.55 -24.46
C GLY A 201 20.64 9.12 -23.96
N LEU A 202 21.55 8.77 -23.05
CA LEU A 202 21.60 7.48 -22.35
C LEU A 202 20.95 7.64 -20.97
N CYS A 203 20.17 6.66 -20.52
CA CYS A 203 19.52 6.72 -19.21
C CYS A 203 20.56 6.69 -18.09
N THR A 204 20.68 7.75 -17.30
CA THR A 204 21.52 7.78 -16.09
C THR A 204 20.82 7.05 -14.96
N GLU A 205 19.69 7.57 -14.50
CA GLU A 205 18.74 6.94 -13.59
C GLU A 205 17.36 7.61 -13.72
N VAL A 206 16.33 6.95 -13.18
CA VAL A 206 14.96 7.49 -13.07
C VAL A 206 14.51 7.36 -11.61
N ARG A 207 14.10 8.46 -10.97
CA ARG A 207 13.62 8.49 -9.58
C ARG A 207 12.19 9.05 -9.52
N ARG A 208 11.72 9.43 -8.31
CA ARG A 208 10.39 9.98 -8.04
C ARG A 208 10.03 11.18 -8.92
N ASP A 209 11.01 12.06 -9.18
CA ASP A 209 10.93 13.26 -10.03
C ASP A 209 10.49 13.00 -11.48
N CYS A 210 10.47 11.73 -11.90
CA CYS A 210 10.19 11.32 -13.27
C CYS A 210 8.89 11.92 -13.85
N ASP A 211 7.85 12.13 -13.06
CA ASP A 211 6.59 12.67 -13.57
C ASP A 211 6.74 14.13 -13.99
N SER A 212 7.51 14.92 -13.24
CA SER A 212 7.90 16.28 -13.61
C SER A 212 8.90 16.29 -14.77
N ARG A 213 9.99 15.50 -14.64
CA ARG A 213 11.07 15.39 -15.64
C ARG A 213 10.61 14.93 -17.03
N TYR A 214 9.58 14.08 -17.10
CA TYR A 214 9.02 13.57 -18.36
C TYR A 214 7.66 14.21 -18.74
N GLY A 215 7.14 15.14 -17.92
CA GLY A 215 5.84 15.77 -18.16
C GLY A 215 4.67 14.77 -18.14
N LEU A 216 4.72 13.76 -17.28
CA LEU A 216 3.64 12.77 -17.13
C LEU A 216 2.47 13.37 -16.36
N GLY A 217 1.27 13.17 -16.89
CA GLY A 217 0.02 13.60 -16.27
C GLY A 217 -0.92 12.42 -15.99
N PRO A 218 -2.07 12.65 -15.36
CA PRO A 218 -3.01 11.57 -15.03
C PRO A 218 -3.44 10.74 -16.25
N SER A 219 -3.55 11.34 -17.43
CA SER A 219 -3.89 10.61 -18.65
C SER A 219 -2.78 9.66 -19.14
N SER A 220 -1.50 9.92 -18.83
CA SER A 220 -0.38 9.01 -19.12
C SER A 220 -0.48 7.68 -18.37
N TYR A 221 -1.16 7.66 -17.22
CA TYR A 221 -1.25 6.51 -16.33
C TYR A 221 -2.33 5.49 -16.71
N THR A 222 -2.05 4.24 -16.42
CA THR A 222 -3.02 3.15 -16.29
C THR A 222 -3.10 2.80 -14.80
N PHE A 223 -4.27 2.96 -14.18
CA PHE A 223 -4.51 2.59 -12.78
C PHE A 223 -5.39 1.33 -12.69
N ILE A 224 -5.09 0.47 -11.71
CA ILE A 224 -5.90 -0.68 -11.27
C ILE A 224 -6.02 -0.68 -9.74
N ARG A 225 -6.93 -1.47 -9.18
CA ARG A 225 -6.98 -1.70 -7.73
C ARG A 225 -5.79 -2.56 -7.26
N THR A 226 -5.26 -2.28 -6.07
CA THR A 226 -4.14 -3.03 -5.47
C THR A 226 -4.42 -4.55 -5.39
N SER A 227 -5.67 -4.94 -5.11
CA SER A 227 -6.11 -6.35 -5.02
C SER A 227 -6.29 -7.07 -6.37
N GLN A 228 -6.13 -6.37 -7.50
CA GLN A 228 -6.23 -6.92 -8.86
C GLN A 228 -4.88 -6.93 -9.58
N PHE A 229 -3.78 -6.68 -8.86
CA PHE A 229 -2.44 -6.56 -9.45
C PHE A 229 -1.90 -7.91 -9.97
N VAL A 230 -2.22 -9.02 -9.29
CA VAL A 230 -1.85 -10.38 -9.73
C VAL A 230 -2.94 -10.92 -10.68
N CYS A 231 -2.90 -10.50 -11.94
CA CYS A 231 -3.82 -10.91 -13.01
C CYS A 231 -3.08 -11.09 -14.35
N PRO A 232 -3.50 -11.99 -15.26
CA PRO A 232 -2.78 -12.33 -16.49
C PRO A 232 -2.95 -11.34 -17.65
N THR A 233 -3.90 -10.39 -17.52
CA THR A 233 -4.12 -9.26 -18.43
C THR A 233 -4.88 -8.16 -17.65
N TYR A 234 -4.64 -6.89 -17.95
CA TYR A 234 -5.37 -5.75 -17.35
C TYR A 234 -6.35 -5.09 -18.34
N THR A 235 -6.56 -5.69 -19.51
CA THR A 235 -7.42 -5.18 -20.60
C THR A 235 -8.85 -4.83 -20.18
N THR A 236 -9.41 -5.51 -19.17
CA THR A 236 -10.74 -5.23 -18.60
C THR A 236 -10.72 -4.75 -17.14
N LEU A 237 -9.54 -4.52 -16.55
CA LEU A 237 -9.36 -4.22 -15.13
C LEU A 237 -8.89 -2.79 -14.84
N HIS A 238 -8.40 -2.07 -15.87
CA HIS A 238 -7.94 -0.69 -15.72
C HIS A 238 -9.09 0.30 -15.63
N HIS A 239 -8.90 1.35 -14.84
CA HIS A 239 -9.87 2.43 -14.70
C HIS A 239 -9.95 3.27 -15.99
N PRO A 240 -11.15 3.78 -16.36
CA PRO A 240 -11.28 4.73 -17.46
C PRO A 240 -10.48 6.01 -17.18
N VAL A 241 -9.86 6.58 -18.22
CA VAL A 241 -8.91 7.70 -18.13
C VAL A 241 -9.48 8.93 -17.38
N SER A 242 -10.79 9.13 -17.41
CA SER A 242 -11.50 10.18 -16.65
C SER A 242 -11.34 10.08 -15.13
N TYR A 243 -11.17 8.87 -14.57
CA TYR A 243 -10.97 8.67 -13.13
C TYR A 243 -9.52 8.88 -12.70
N ASN A 244 -8.56 8.79 -13.63
CA ASN A 244 -7.14 8.89 -13.32
C ASN A 244 -6.77 10.17 -12.59
N THR A 245 -7.41 11.30 -12.90
CA THR A 245 -7.11 12.60 -12.27
C THR A 245 -7.34 12.57 -10.76
N ALA A 246 -8.40 11.90 -10.29
CA ALA A 246 -8.65 11.74 -8.86
C ALA A 246 -7.64 10.77 -8.23
N ILE A 247 -7.43 9.60 -8.85
CA ILE A 247 -6.52 8.57 -8.34
C ILE A 247 -5.07 9.09 -8.27
N PHE A 248 -4.60 9.80 -9.30
CA PHE A 248 -3.27 10.40 -9.36
C PHE A 248 -3.02 11.32 -8.15
N SER A 249 -3.97 12.22 -7.85
CA SER A 249 -3.89 13.12 -6.68
C SER A 249 -3.96 12.44 -5.32
N GLN A 250 -4.21 11.14 -5.26
CA GLN A 250 -4.27 10.31 -4.04
C GLN A 250 -3.14 9.26 -3.99
N THR A 251 -2.20 9.32 -4.92
CA THR A 251 -1.06 8.38 -5.04
C THR A 251 0.26 9.13 -4.91
N VAL A 252 1.31 8.44 -4.48
CA VAL A 252 2.68 8.96 -4.40
C VAL A 252 3.54 8.26 -5.45
N ASN A 253 4.51 8.95 -6.07
CA ASN A 253 5.42 8.31 -7.01
C ASN A 253 6.49 7.49 -6.26
N ILE A 254 6.71 6.26 -6.75
CA ILE A 254 7.60 5.24 -6.17
C ILE A 254 8.56 4.67 -7.22
N THR A 255 8.86 5.46 -8.27
CA THR A 255 9.74 5.06 -9.37
C THR A 255 11.19 5.09 -8.92
N ARG A 256 11.91 3.99 -9.18
CA ARG A 256 13.36 3.92 -9.03
C ARG A 256 13.95 2.90 -10.01
N ILE A 257 14.46 3.40 -11.13
CA ILE A 257 15.19 2.62 -12.14
C ILE A 257 16.65 3.03 -12.08
N VAL A 258 17.54 2.07 -11.82
CA VAL A 258 19.00 2.30 -11.75
C VAL A 258 19.74 1.41 -12.74
N PRO A 259 20.90 1.84 -13.28
CA PRO A 259 21.76 0.99 -14.08
C PRO A 259 22.45 -0.04 -13.19
N CYS A 260 22.43 -1.30 -13.60
CA CYS A 260 23.24 -2.35 -12.99
C CYS A 260 24.62 -2.36 -13.63
N GLY A 261 25.67 -2.42 -12.80
CA GLY A 261 27.05 -2.47 -13.26
C GLY A 261 27.33 -3.73 -14.09
N GLY A 262 27.71 -3.53 -15.36
CA GLY A 262 28.15 -4.57 -16.28
C GLY A 262 29.24 -4.01 -17.20
N GLY A 263 30.34 -4.75 -17.37
CA GLY A 263 31.46 -4.31 -18.20
C GLY A 263 31.17 -4.41 -19.69
N ALA A 264 31.54 -3.36 -20.44
CA ALA A 264 31.65 -3.25 -21.91
C ALA A 264 30.43 -3.62 -22.80
N GLY A 265 29.79 -4.78 -22.60
CA GLY A 265 28.82 -5.38 -23.52
C GLY A 265 27.41 -4.78 -23.47
N HIS A 266 26.80 -4.67 -22.28
CA HIS A 266 25.38 -4.34 -22.14
C HIS A 266 25.10 -3.44 -20.92
N ARG A 267 24.27 -2.41 -21.10
CA ARG A 267 23.66 -1.65 -19.98
C ARG A 267 22.31 -2.27 -19.64
N LEU A 268 22.27 -2.98 -18.52
CA LEU A 268 21.05 -3.51 -17.92
C LEU A 268 20.56 -2.56 -16.83
N TYR A 269 19.25 -2.46 -16.64
CA TYR A 269 18.64 -1.65 -15.59
C TYR A 269 17.82 -2.53 -14.64
N MET A 270 17.65 -2.08 -13.40
CA MET A 270 16.86 -2.74 -12.35
C MET A 270 15.79 -1.78 -11.83
N HIS A 271 14.57 -2.30 -11.66
CA HIS A 271 13.51 -1.63 -10.90
C HIS A 271 13.71 -1.94 -9.41
N HIS A 272 14.27 -0.98 -8.68
CA HIS A 272 14.16 -0.95 -7.22
C HIS A 272 12.82 -0.34 -6.75
N GLY A 273 12.11 0.35 -7.64
CA GLY A 273 10.81 0.94 -7.40
C GLY A 273 9.63 0.06 -7.80
N GLY A 274 8.43 0.63 -7.73
CA GLY A 274 7.17 -0.10 -7.89
C GLY A 274 6.69 -0.76 -6.59
N PRO A 275 5.48 -1.33 -6.59
CA PRO A 275 4.77 -1.69 -5.37
C PRO A 275 5.49 -2.81 -4.59
N PRO A 276 5.70 -2.68 -3.27
CA PRO A 276 6.43 -3.70 -2.50
C PRO A 276 5.75 -5.07 -2.58
N ARG A 277 6.49 -6.10 -3.02
CA ARG A 277 5.95 -7.45 -3.27
C ARG A 277 5.09 -8.01 -2.12
N HIS A 278 5.54 -7.85 -0.86
CA HIS A 278 4.78 -8.35 0.30
C HIS A 278 3.41 -7.67 0.46
N GLN A 279 3.28 -6.39 0.11
CA GLN A 279 2.00 -5.67 0.12
C GLN A 279 1.08 -6.18 -1.00
N VAL A 280 1.64 -6.44 -2.19
CA VAL A 280 0.92 -7.03 -3.32
C VAL A 280 0.40 -8.43 -2.97
N GLU A 281 1.24 -9.28 -2.38
CA GLU A 281 0.87 -10.63 -1.93
C GLU A 281 -0.23 -10.60 -0.86
N GLN A 282 -0.15 -9.67 0.10
CA GLN A 282 -1.17 -9.47 1.13
C GLN A 282 -2.49 -8.92 0.56
N ALA A 283 -2.45 -7.95 -0.35
CA ALA A 283 -3.63 -7.31 -0.93
C ALA A 283 -4.36 -8.19 -1.96
N CYS A 284 -3.63 -8.96 -2.77
CA CYS A 284 -4.19 -9.93 -3.71
C CYS A 284 -4.54 -11.27 -3.04
N ARG A 285 -4.05 -11.52 -1.82
CA ARG A 285 -4.16 -12.80 -1.08
C ARG A 285 -3.62 -14.01 -1.87
N GLN A 286 -2.56 -13.78 -2.65
CA GLN A 286 -1.91 -14.78 -3.50
C GLN A 286 -0.39 -14.60 -3.46
N PRO A 287 0.40 -15.69 -3.38
CA PRO A 287 1.86 -15.60 -3.48
C PRO A 287 2.29 -15.21 -4.90
N VAL A 288 3.30 -14.35 -5.02
CA VAL A 288 3.85 -13.91 -6.32
C VAL A 288 5.12 -14.70 -6.59
N PRO A 289 5.11 -15.73 -7.46
CA PRO A 289 6.30 -16.53 -7.73
C PRO A 289 7.35 -15.68 -8.45
N GLN A 290 8.61 -15.77 -7.99
CA GLN A 290 9.72 -15.11 -8.67
C GLN A 290 9.97 -15.78 -10.03
N SER A 291 9.82 -14.99 -11.09
CA SER A 291 10.13 -15.36 -12.47
C SER A 291 11.63 -15.20 -12.74
N GLN A 292 12.17 -16.05 -13.62
CA GLN A 292 13.59 -16.03 -13.98
C GLN A 292 13.82 -15.12 -15.19
N ILE A 293 14.98 -14.46 -15.22
CA ILE A 293 15.47 -13.72 -16.39
C ILE A 293 16.61 -14.53 -16.99
N LYS A 294 16.59 -14.77 -18.31
CA LYS A 294 17.60 -15.56 -19.02
C LYS A 294 17.94 -14.97 -20.38
N PRO A 295 19.16 -15.17 -20.91
CA PRO A 295 19.43 -15.02 -22.33
C PRO A 295 18.45 -15.85 -23.16
N ALA A 296 17.95 -15.29 -24.26
CA ALA A 296 17.00 -15.91 -25.17
C ALA A 296 17.45 -15.73 -26.63
N ASP A 297 17.35 -16.81 -27.41
CA ASP A 297 17.70 -16.81 -28.83
C ASP A 297 16.59 -16.11 -29.66
N PRO A 298 16.91 -15.08 -30.45
CA PRO A 298 16.01 -14.45 -31.42
C PRO A 298 15.19 -15.40 -32.31
N ALA A 299 15.73 -16.59 -32.62
CA ALA A 299 15.02 -17.59 -33.42
C ALA A 299 13.80 -18.18 -32.68
N THR A 300 13.83 -18.25 -31.35
CA THR A 300 12.82 -18.92 -30.51
C THR A 300 11.61 -18.06 -30.13
N LEU A 301 11.58 -16.80 -30.57
CA LEU A 301 10.58 -15.81 -30.14
C LEU A 301 9.17 -16.07 -30.72
N PRO A 302 8.09 -15.83 -29.94
CA PRO A 302 6.73 -16.15 -30.34
C PRO A 302 6.21 -15.24 -31.46
N LEU A 303 6.06 -15.81 -32.67
CA LEU A 303 5.52 -15.12 -33.86
C LEU A 303 3.99 -14.88 -33.82
N ARG A 304 3.31 -15.28 -32.74
CA ARG A 304 1.87 -15.11 -32.52
C ARG A 304 1.61 -14.66 -31.08
N PRO A 305 0.54 -13.88 -30.80
CA PRO A 305 0.16 -13.54 -29.43
C PRO A 305 -0.06 -14.78 -28.58
N VAL A 306 0.36 -14.72 -27.32
CA VAL A 306 0.13 -15.76 -26.31
C VAL A 306 -1.20 -15.45 -25.63
N LEU A 307 -2.20 -16.32 -25.81
CA LEU A 307 -3.47 -16.20 -25.11
C LEU A 307 -3.24 -16.25 -23.59
N ALA A 308 -3.84 -15.31 -22.85
CA ALA A 308 -3.68 -15.18 -21.40
C ALA A 308 -4.03 -16.47 -20.62
N SER A 309 -4.94 -17.30 -21.16
CA SER A 309 -5.32 -18.61 -20.61
C SER A 309 -4.25 -19.71 -20.76
N HIS A 310 -3.20 -19.48 -21.55
CA HIS A 310 -2.10 -20.43 -21.80
C HIS A 310 -0.77 -20.00 -21.17
N GLN A 311 -0.72 -18.90 -20.40
CA GLN A 311 0.45 -18.63 -19.56
C GLN A 311 0.55 -19.66 -18.42
N PRO A 312 1.73 -20.28 -18.18
CA PRO A 312 1.90 -21.22 -17.08
C PRO A 312 1.81 -20.51 -15.72
N ALA A 313 0.99 -21.06 -14.81
CA ALA A 313 0.87 -20.59 -13.43
C ALA A 313 2.09 -21.00 -12.60
N GLY A 314 3.22 -20.33 -12.78
CA GLY A 314 4.48 -20.63 -12.10
C GLY A 314 5.60 -19.63 -12.40
N SER A 315 6.85 -20.03 -12.16
CA SER A 315 8.04 -19.24 -12.48
C SER A 315 8.26 -19.19 -13.99
N ALA A 316 7.71 -18.17 -14.64
CA ALA A 316 7.96 -17.92 -16.06
C ALA A 316 9.41 -17.48 -16.29
N THR A 317 9.90 -17.66 -17.53
CA THR A 317 11.17 -17.06 -17.97
C THR A 317 10.89 -15.82 -18.81
N ILE A 318 11.61 -14.73 -18.55
CA ILE A 318 11.64 -13.51 -19.38
C ILE A 318 12.99 -13.47 -20.11
N GLY A 319 12.93 -13.26 -21.43
CA GLY A 319 14.09 -13.29 -22.30
C GLY A 319 14.84 -11.97 -22.37
N ILE A 320 16.17 -12.03 -22.29
CA ILE A 320 17.09 -10.97 -22.72
C ILE A 320 17.78 -11.44 -24.01
N ILE A 321 17.74 -10.62 -25.03
CA ILE A 321 18.50 -10.76 -26.27
C ILE A 321 19.70 -9.81 -26.23
N GLU A 322 20.87 -10.31 -26.59
CA GLU A 322 22.06 -9.48 -26.73
C GLU A 322 22.01 -8.73 -28.07
N LEU A 323 22.14 -7.39 -28.03
CA LEU A 323 22.10 -6.55 -29.23
C LEU A 323 23.54 -6.32 -29.72
N PRO A 324 23.92 -6.83 -30.91
CA PRO A 324 25.28 -6.69 -31.39
C PRO A 324 25.67 -5.21 -31.58
N PRO A 325 26.96 -4.87 -31.40
CA PRO A 325 27.46 -3.55 -31.77
C PRO A 325 27.30 -3.38 -33.29
N ALA A 326 26.82 -2.21 -33.72
CA ALA A 326 26.73 -1.91 -35.14
C ALA A 326 28.12 -1.93 -35.76
N ALA A 327 28.27 -2.74 -36.82
CA ALA A 327 29.38 -2.56 -37.74
C ALA A 327 29.33 -1.14 -38.33
N ALA A 328 30.49 -0.54 -38.60
CA ALA A 328 30.59 0.78 -39.25
C ALA A 328 30.04 0.81 -40.70
N THR A 329 29.49 -0.31 -41.18
CA THR A 329 28.94 -0.51 -42.52
C THR A 329 27.59 -1.23 -42.46
N LEU A 330 26.76 -0.95 -41.43
CA LEU A 330 25.34 -1.32 -41.45
C LEU A 330 24.66 -0.67 -42.66
N LYS A 331 24.40 -1.47 -43.70
CA LYS A 331 23.18 -1.29 -44.47
C LYS A 331 22.04 -1.58 -43.51
N LEU A 332 21.14 -0.63 -43.29
CA LEU A 332 19.84 -0.99 -42.74
C LEU A 332 19.21 -2.01 -43.69
N PRO A 333 18.46 -3.02 -43.20
CA PRO A 333 17.60 -3.83 -44.06
C PRO A 333 16.60 -2.92 -44.80
N ASP A 334 16.01 -3.40 -45.89
CA ASP A 334 15.03 -2.65 -46.69
C ASP A 334 13.70 -2.47 -45.92
N VAL A 335 13.71 -1.61 -44.90
CA VAL A 335 12.55 -1.31 -44.07
C VAL A 335 11.56 -0.49 -44.87
N VAL A 336 10.39 -1.06 -45.14
CA VAL A 336 9.29 -0.36 -45.80
C VAL A 336 8.75 0.74 -44.86
N ILE A 337 9.26 1.96 -45.05
CA ILE A 337 8.79 3.17 -44.37
C ILE A 337 7.37 3.47 -44.86
N ALA A 338 6.38 3.30 -44.00
CA ALA A 338 4.97 3.46 -44.35
C ALA A 338 4.49 4.92 -44.30
N GLU A 339 5.22 5.79 -43.60
CA GLU A 339 4.88 7.22 -43.44
C GLU A 339 6.11 8.01 -42.98
N ARG A 340 6.17 9.30 -43.33
CA ARG A 340 7.19 10.26 -42.88
C ARG A 340 6.53 11.38 -42.09
N ILE A 341 6.78 11.44 -40.78
CA ILE A 341 6.20 12.42 -39.85
C ILE A 341 7.21 13.54 -39.63
N THR A 342 7.10 14.61 -40.41
CA THR A 342 8.01 15.78 -40.38
C THR A 342 7.81 16.69 -39.17
N SER A 343 6.67 16.59 -38.49
CA SER A 343 6.26 17.50 -37.42
C SER A 343 5.48 16.74 -36.34
N PRO A 344 6.13 15.86 -35.57
CA PRO A 344 5.46 15.07 -34.53
C PRO A 344 4.95 15.97 -33.39
N THR A 345 3.64 16.02 -33.18
CA THR A 345 3.04 16.66 -32.01
C THR A 345 2.84 15.61 -30.90
N PRO A 346 3.63 15.62 -29.81
CA PRO A 346 3.38 14.75 -28.66
C PRO A 346 2.06 15.11 -27.98
N ALA A 347 1.33 14.11 -27.50
CA ALA A 347 0.13 14.32 -26.70
C ALA A 347 0.52 14.95 -25.35
N ASN A 348 -0.09 16.08 -25.00
CA ASN A 348 0.08 16.71 -23.69
C ASN A 348 -0.86 16.03 -22.67
N PRO A 349 -0.35 15.30 -21.67
CA PRO A 349 -1.19 14.52 -20.76
C PRO A 349 -1.83 15.34 -19.63
N LEU A 350 -1.47 16.62 -19.50
CA LEU A 350 -2.05 17.61 -18.59
C LEU A 350 -3.12 18.48 -19.27
N ALA A 351 -3.35 18.33 -20.58
CA ALA A 351 -4.37 19.05 -21.33
C ALA A 351 -5.79 18.57 -20.96
N ASN A 352 -6.77 19.46 -21.14
CA ASN A 352 -8.20 19.23 -20.86
C ASN A 352 -8.54 18.94 -19.39
N LEU A 353 -7.62 19.18 -18.45
CA LEU A 353 -7.92 19.20 -17.01
C LEU A 353 -8.68 20.48 -16.63
N ALA A 354 -9.67 20.36 -15.75
CA ALA A 354 -10.33 21.52 -15.15
C ALA A 354 -9.32 22.34 -14.30
N PRO A 355 -9.43 23.68 -14.19
CA PRO A 355 -8.39 24.52 -13.57
C PRO A 355 -7.97 24.09 -12.16
N GLU A 356 -8.93 23.76 -11.28
CA GLU A 356 -8.60 23.25 -9.94
C GLU A 356 -7.88 21.90 -9.97
N ALA A 357 -8.27 21.01 -10.87
CA ALA A 357 -7.68 19.68 -10.99
C ALA A 357 -6.27 19.77 -11.57
N HIS A 358 -6.04 20.70 -12.50
CA HIS A 358 -4.71 21.07 -12.97
C HIS A 358 -3.85 21.60 -11.83
N ALA A 359 -4.35 22.54 -11.02
CA ALA A 359 -3.63 23.08 -9.86
C ALA A 359 -3.26 21.98 -8.84
N ARG A 360 -4.19 21.08 -8.49
CA ARG A 360 -3.93 19.93 -7.61
C ARG A 360 -2.89 18.97 -8.18
N VAL A 361 -2.91 18.70 -9.50
CA VAL A 361 -1.91 17.86 -10.16
C VAL A 361 -0.53 18.53 -10.16
N MET A 362 -0.46 19.84 -10.44
CA MET A 362 0.81 20.59 -10.41
C MET A 362 1.42 20.64 -9.01
N GLN A 363 0.61 20.77 -7.95
CA GLN A 363 1.08 20.66 -6.57
C GLN A 363 1.71 19.29 -6.29
N VAL A 364 1.03 18.20 -6.68
CA VAL A 364 1.55 16.83 -6.48
C VAL A 364 2.84 16.59 -7.28
N LEU A 365 2.98 17.15 -8.49
CA LEU A 365 4.22 17.07 -9.27
C LEU A 365 5.38 17.84 -8.62
N GLU A 366 5.11 18.96 -7.96
CA GLU A 366 6.10 19.70 -7.17
C GLU A 366 6.50 18.90 -5.91
N GLU A 367 5.53 18.39 -5.15
CA GLU A 367 5.76 17.53 -3.97
C GLU A 367 6.58 16.27 -4.30
N ASP A 368 6.32 15.61 -5.44
CA ASP A 368 7.11 14.47 -5.90
C ASP A 368 8.53 14.85 -6.40
N SER A 369 8.77 16.12 -6.72
CA SER A 369 10.07 16.63 -7.19
C SER A 369 11.01 17.05 -6.05
N GLN A 370 10.50 17.25 -4.83
CA GLN A 370 11.29 17.69 -3.68
C GLN A 370 12.15 16.54 -3.09
N PRO A 371 13.40 16.82 -2.64
CA PRO A 371 14.25 15.80 -2.03
C PRO A 371 13.77 15.40 -0.62
N GLU A 372 14.00 14.14 -0.23
CA GLU A 372 13.50 13.51 1.02
C GLU A 372 14.10 14.06 2.35
N GLY A 373 14.49 15.33 2.39
CA GLY A 373 14.92 16.04 3.61
C GLY A 373 14.33 17.45 3.77
N ALA A 374 13.46 17.91 2.86
CA ALA A 374 13.04 19.32 2.80
C ALA A 374 11.67 19.62 3.46
N SER A 375 10.75 18.64 3.57
CA SER A 375 9.42 18.88 4.15
C SER A 375 9.41 18.69 5.66
N THR A 376 9.15 19.77 6.39
CA THR A 376 8.54 19.70 7.72
C THR A 376 7.14 19.11 7.62
N SER A 377 6.64 18.53 8.72
CA SER A 377 5.29 17.95 8.77
C SER A 377 4.20 19.00 8.54
N PRO A 378 3.11 18.68 7.83
CA PRO A 378 1.93 19.55 7.80
C PRO A 378 1.32 19.63 9.20
N ALA A 379 1.35 20.81 9.81
CA ALA A 379 0.71 21.06 11.09
C ALA A 379 -0.82 20.96 10.92
N VAL A 380 -1.49 20.23 11.82
CA VAL A 380 -2.95 20.07 11.80
C VAL A 380 -3.62 21.44 12.03
N ALA A 381 -4.43 21.87 11.06
CA ALA A 381 -5.17 23.12 11.15
C ALA A 381 -6.31 23.00 12.18
N ALA A 382 -6.12 23.65 13.34
CA ALA A 382 -7.17 23.85 14.33
C ALA A 382 -7.81 25.24 14.17
N GLY A 383 -9.14 25.30 14.30
CA GLY A 383 -9.93 26.53 14.20
C GLY A 383 -9.77 27.52 15.37
N PRO A 384 -10.36 28.72 15.26
CA PRO A 384 -9.83 29.93 15.89
C PRO A 384 -10.44 30.29 17.25
N ALA A 385 -9.70 31.07 18.06
CA ALA A 385 -10.23 31.76 19.23
C ALA A 385 -9.48 33.09 19.55
N ALA A 386 -10.24 34.19 19.53
CA ALA A 386 -10.10 35.46 20.28
C ALA A 386 -8.81 36.32 20.23
N GLU A 387 -9.03 37.64 20.27
CA GLU A 387 -8.02 38.68 20.52
C GLU A 387 -7.63 38.79 22.02
N PRO A 388 -6.67 39.68 22.39
CA PRO A 388 -7.14 41.00 22.82
C PRO A 388 -6.36 42.23 22.29
N THR A 389 -7.14 43.29 22.05
CA THR A 389 -6.82 44.73 21.87
C THR A 389 -5.60 45.30 22.64
N GLY A 390 -4.83 46.25 22.07
CA GLY A 390 -3.66 46.83 22.79
C GLY A 390 -2.89 48.09 22.31
N PHE A 391 -3.41 48.97 21.44
CA PHE A 391 -2.95 50.37 21.20
C PHE A 391 -1.46 50.75 20.88
N SER A 392 -1.29 51.40 19.71
CA SER A 392 -0.39 52.55 19.39
C SER A 392 1.15 52.46 19.21
N THR A 393 1.56 52.42 17.94
CA THR A 393 2.45 53.38 17.19
C THR A 393 3.17 54.56 17.89
N PRO A 394 4.21 55.20 17.25
CA PRO A 394 5.18 54.72 16.23
C PRO A 394 6.65 55.27 16.35
N ILE A 395 7.62 54.70 15.61
CA ILE A 395 8.89 55.36 15.19
C ILE A 395 9.16 55.04 13.69
N SER A 396 9.98 55.86 13.00
CA SER A 396 10.02 56.02 11.53
C SER A 396 11.41 55.80 10.88
N LEU A 397 11.49 55.98 9.55
CA LEU A 397 12.66 55.96 8.63
C LEU A 397 13.15 54.55 8.23
N SER A 398 13.65 54.27 7.01
CA SER A 398 14.09 55.15 5.90
C SER A 398 13.63 54.66 4.50
N GLN A 399 13.75 55.53 3.49
CA GLN A 399 13.52 55.24 2.05
C GLN A 399 14.75 54.62 1.36
N PRO A 400 14.70 54.39 0.02
CA PRO A 400 15.51 55.29 -0.83
C PRO A 400 14.78 55.99 -1.99
N SER A 401 15.39 57.10 -2.42
CA SER A 401 15.09 58.03 -3.52
C SER A 401 15.39 57.47 -4.93
N SER A 402 15.11 58.10 -6.09
CA SER A 402 14.10 59.09 -6.57
C SER A 402 14.37 59.40 -8.06
N GLU A 403 13.34 59.54 -8.93
CA GLU A 403 13.44 60.30 -10.21
C GLU A 403 12.12 61.03 -10.59
N THR A 404 11.94 62.22 -10.00
CA THR A 404 11.74 63.52 -10.70
C THR A 404 10.81 63.66 -11.94
N LEU A 405 9.61 64.26 -11.71
CA LEU A 405 8.83 65.16 -12.61
C LEU A 405 8.20 64.56 -13.91
N THR A 406 7.13 65.12 -14.52
CA THR A 406 6.66 66.53 -14.51
C THR A 406 5.13 66.69 -14.76
N ALA A 407 4.53 67.69 -14.09
CA ALA A 407 3.34 68.51 -14.45
C ALA A 407 1.94 67.90 -14.81
N VAL A 408 0.91 68.61 -14.34
CA VAL A 408 -0.53 68.50 -14.69
C VAL A 408 -0.96 69.82 -15.38
N PRO A 409 -2.16 69.96 -15.97
CA PRO A 409 -3.27 70.54 -15.18
C PRO A 409 -4.69 69.98 -15.47
N ALA A 410 -5.62 70.29 -14.57
CA ALA A 410 -7.08 70.19 -14.77
C ALA A 410 -7.58 71.37 -15.68
N VAL A 411 -8.86 71.61 -16.02
CA VAL A 411 -10.19 71.40 -15.39
C VAL A 411 -11.26 71.22 -16.52
N THR A 412 -12.59 71.08 -16.35
CA THR A 412 -13.55 71.42 -15.26
C THR A 412 -14.82 70.53 -15.30
N PHE A 413 -15.64 70.58 -14.25
CA PHE A 413 -17.09 70.29 -14.28
C PHE A 413 -17.89 71.60 -14.12
N PRO A 414 -19.17 71.64 -14.56
CA PRO A 414 -20.25 71.73 -13.57
C PRO A 414 -21.48 70.85 -13.89
N ALA A 415 -22.49 70.85 -13.01
CA ALA A 415 -23.60 69.88 -12.98
C ALA A 415 -24.99 70.50 -13.25
N SER A 416 -25.97 69.65 -13.61
CA SER A 416 -27.40 69.83 -13.29
C SER A 416 -28.22 68.54 -13.47
N LEU A 417 -29.20 68.35 -12.57
CA LEU A 417 -30.38 67.49 -12.67
C LEU A 417 -31.59 68.36 -13.14
N PRO A 418 -32.82 67.88 -13.45
CA PRO A 418 -33.42 66.58 -13.07
C PRO A 418 -34.37 65.88 -14.11
N ALA A 419 -35.00 64.78 -13.63
CA ALA A 419 -36.37 64.32 -13.93
C ALA A 419 -36.72 63.31 -15.07
N ARG A 420 -37.72 62.47 -14.70
CA ARG A 420 -38.59 61.48 -15.39
C ARG A 420 -39.02 61.82 -16.85
N PRO A 421 -39.50 60.85 -17.68
CA PRO A 421 -40.63 59.95 -17.36
C PRO A 421 -40.46 58.45 -17.73
N GLU A 422 -41.55 57.69 -17.56
CA GLU A 422 -41.66 56.22 -17.74
C GLU A 422 -42.43 55.80 -19.01
N GLN A 423 -42.57 54.48 -19.16
CA GLN A 423 -43.54 53.71 -19.98
C GLN A 423 -43.09 53.40 -21.43
N ALA A 424 -43.48 52.27 -22.04
CA ALA A 424 -44.45 51.26 -21.59
C ALA A 424 -44.07 49.82 -21.97
N VAL A 425 -44.38 48.85 -21.08
CA VAL A 425 -44.93 47.55 -21.48
C VAL A 425 -46.16 47.26 -20.61
N LYS A 426 -47.26 46.90 -21.25
CA LYS A 426 -48.60 46.54 -20.73
C LYS A 426 -49.00 45.25 -21.46
N MET A 427 -49.84 44.31 -21.00
CA MET A 427 -50.59 44.06 -19.74
C MET A 427 -50.74 42.48 -19.68
N VAL A 428 -51.59 41.73 -18.97
CA VAL A 428 -52.86 41.87 -18.23
C VAL A 428 -52.93 40.84 -17.08
N GLN A 429 -53.54 41.21 -15.96
CA GLN A 429 -54.29 40.37 -15.02
C GLN A 429 -55.74 40.94 -14.99
N PRO A 430 -56.83 40.20 -14.67
CA PRO A 430 -57.06 39.62 -13.32
C PRO A 430 -57.96 38.34 -13.36
N LEU A 431 -58.75 37.87 -12.37
CA LEU A 431 -59.12 38.31 -11.00
C LEU A 431 -59.41 37.07 -10.10
N ALA A 432 -59.63 37.25 -8.79
CA ALA A 432 -59.78 36.18 -7.78
C ALA A 432 -61.24 35.89 -7.35
N VAL A 433 -61.45 34.89 -6.46
CA VAL A 433 -62.20 34.96 -5.17
C VAL A 433 -62.53 33.55 -4.60
N GLU A 434 -62.01 33.26 -3.38
CA GLU A 434 -62.55 32.47 -2.21
C GLU A 434 -63.23 31.06 -2.39
N SER A 435 -63.41 30.19 -1.38
CA SER A 435 -63.29 30.30 0.10
C SER A 435 -62.99 28.95 0.82
N LEU A 436 -62.31 28.98 1.99
CA LEU A 436 -62.48 28.13 3.22
C LEU A 436 -62.44 26.57 3.14
N GLY A 437 -62.01 25.79 4.15
CA GLY A 437 -61.43 26.04 5.50
C GLY A 437 -60.89 24.70 6.10
N THR A 438 -59.79 24.70 6.88
CA THR A 438 -59.71 24.68 8.37
C THR A 438 -59.84 23.31 9.09
N SER A 439 -58.90 23.04 10.02
CA SER A 439 -58.96 22.06 11.13
C SER A 439 -58.97 20.55 10.79
N GLU A 440 -58.76 19.60 11.73
CA GLU A 440 -57.75 19.42 12.79
C GLU A 440 -57.91 18.00 13.41
N THR A 441 -56.82 17.38 13.91
CA THR A 441 -56.77 16.36 14.99
C THR A 441 -57.58 15.01 14.91
N SER A 442 -56.94 13.90 15.33
CA SER A 442 -57.47 12.51 15.35
C SER A 442 -58.52 12.23 16.45
N PRO A 443 -59.33 11.13 16.36
CA PRO A 443 -59.09 9.97 17.24
C PRO A 443 -59.59 8.59 16.69
N GLN A 444 -59.84 7.62 17.59
CA GLN A 444 -60.37 6.24 17.38
C GLN A 444 -61.59 6.01 18.34
N THR A 445 -62.31 4.88 18.46
CA THR A 445 -62.13 3.48 17.98
C THR A 445 -63.50 2.74 17.93
N ALA A 446 -63.83 2.01 16.85
CA ALA A 446 -64.90 0.97 16.82
C ALA A 446 -64.82 0.15 15.50
N GLY A 447 -65.22 -1.13 15.40
CA GLY A 447 -65.55 -2.11 16.46
C GLY A 447 -66.45 -3.27 16.00
N THR A 448 -65.90 -4.49 15.83
CA THR A 448 -66.63 -5.79 15.62
C THR A 448 -67.26 -5.93 14.20
N THR A 449 -67.25 -7.06 13.47
CA THR A 449 -67.41 -8.49 13.86
C THR A 449 -66.50 -9.46 13.07
N VAL A 450 -66.37 -10.70 13.57
CA VAL A 450 -65.41 -11.80 13.29
C VAL A 450 -66.22 -13.06 12.83
N PRO A 451 -65.76 -14.00 11.95
CA PRO A 451 -64.74 -15.02 12.30
C PRO A 451 -63.81 -15.63 11.21
N ASP A 452 -62.51 -15.75 11.58
CA ASP A 452 -61.69 -16.98 11.81
C ASP A 452 -62.11 -18.38 11.27
N PRO A 453 -61.18 -19.39 11.15
CA PRO A 453 -59.87 -19.50 11.83
C PRO A 453 -58.60 -19.90 11.04
N LEU A 454 -57.47 -19.62 11.73
CA LEU A 454 -56.04 -20.01 11.55
C LEU A 454 -55.76 -21.53 11.81
N PRO A 455 -54.52 -22.12 11.74
CA PRO A 455 -53.19 -21.51 12.00
C PRO A 455 -51.93 -21.99 11.22
N SER A 456 -50.80 -21.31 11.52
CA SER A 456 -49.38 -21.67 11.25
C SER A 456 -48.82 -22.68 12.32
N PRO A 457 -47.53 -23.15 12.36
CA PRO A 457 -46.28 -22.36 12.36
C PRO A 457 -44.98 -22.99 11.74
N GLU A 458 -43.92 -22.15 11.71
CA GLU A 458 -42.45 -22.38 11.84
C GLU A 458 -41.64 -23.57 11.20
N SER A 459 -40.33 -23.29 11.06
CA SER A 459 -39.21 -24.08 10.47
C SER A 459 -38.66 -25.19 11.42
N PRO A 460 -37.60 -26.00 11.12
CA PRO A 460 -36.69 -26.01 9.94
C PRO A 460 -36.19 -27.40 9.39
N ALA A 461 -35.35 -27.32 8.34
CA ALA A 461 -34.19 -28.18 8.02
C ALA A 461 -34.30 -29.53 7.26
N ARG A 462 -33.19 -29.82 6.52
CA ARG A 462 -32.68 -31.06 5.87
C ARG A 462 -33.34 -31.62 4.58
N THR A 463 -32.50 -31.62 3.53
CA THR A 463 -32.48 -32.46 2.31
C THR A 463 -32.15 -33.95 2.57
N PRO A 464 -32.19 -34.87 1.56
CA PRO A 464 -32.83 -34.85 0.22
C PRO A 464 -33.68 -36.11 -0.07
N LEU A 465 -34.27 -36.24 -1.28
CA LEU A 465 -34.28 -37.46 -2.12
C LEU A 465 -35.02 -37.24 -3.46
N SER A 466 -34.73 -38.06 -4.47
CA SER A 466 -35.44 -38.16 -5.77
C SER A 466 -35.95 -39.61 -5.96
N PRO A 467 -36.90 -39.92 -6.87
CA PRO A 467 -36.50 -40.22 -8.27
C PRO A 467 -37.58 -40.07 -9.39
N LEU A 468 -37.14 -40.33 -10.63
CA LEU A 468 -37.88 -40.90 -11.80
C LEU A 468 -38.91 -40.07 -12.61
N GLY A 469 -38.82 -40.14 -13.95
CA GLY A 469 -39.85 -39.68 -14.91
C GLY A 469 -39.33 -39.24 -16.30
N THR A 470 -39.39 -40.10 -17.33
CA THR A 470 -39.04 -39.87 -18.77
C THR A 470 -39.72 -40.96 -19.64
N PRO A 471 -39.66 -40.97 -21.00
CA PRO A 471 -39.15 -39.99 -21.97
C PRO A 471 -40.33 -39.22 -22.64
N PRO A 472 -40.80 -39.35 -23.92
CA PRO A 472 -40.38 -40.12 -25.12
C PRO A 472 -39.79 -39.25 -26.26
N VAL A 473 -39.40 -39.88 -27.40
CA VAL A 473 -38.95 -39.23 -28.66
C VAL A 473 -39.32 -40.14 -29.87
N PRO A 474 -39.57 -39.63 -31.09
CA PRO A 474 -39.50 -40.39 -32.35
C PRO A 474 -38.13 -40.18 -33.08
N GLU A 475 -37.37 -41.20 -33.54
CA GLU A 475 -37.61 -42.18 -34.64
C GLU A 475 -37.17 -41.68 -36.05
N THR A 476 -36.55 -42.45 -36.98
CA THR A 476 -35.97 -43.83 -36.92
C THR A 476 -35.14 -44.22 -38.18
N SER A 477 -34.00 -44.94 -37.99
CA SER A 477 -33.34 -45.99 -38.84
C SER A 477 -32.94 -45.80 -40.34
N ALA A 478 -32.14 -46.68 -41.01
CA ALA A 478 -31.00 -47.57 -40.63
C ALA A 478 -30.43 -48.35 -41.87
N LEU A 479 -29.42 -49.23 -41.64
CA LEU A 479 -28.85 -50.31 -42.51
C LEU A 479 -27.80 -49.85 -43.58
N LEU A 480 -26.82 -50.67 -44.03
CA LEU A 480 -26.79 -52.13 -44.25
C LEU A 480 -25.37 -52.79 -44.17
N THR A 481 -25.26 -53.94 -43.46
CA THR A 481 -24.42 -55.17 -43.64
C THR A 481 -22.93 -55.17 -44.12
N GLY A 482 -22.06 -55.97 -43.44
CA GLY A 482 -20.86 -56.60 -44.05
C GLY A 482 -19.78 -57.19 -43.10
N ALA A 483 -19.40 -58.48 -43.27
CA ALA A 483 -18.23 -59.19 -42.67
C ALA A 483 -17.88 -60.43 -43.53
N PRO A 484 -16.64 -61.02 -43.52
CA PRO A 484 -16.30 -62.07 -42.54
C PRO A 484 -14.77 -62.30 -42.20
N GLU A 485 -14.50 -63.23 -41.26
CA GLU A 485 -13.33 -64.17 -41.16
C GLU A 485 -11.87 -63.62 -40.96
N ILE A 486 -10.88 -64.29 -40.32
CA ILE A 486 -10.66 -65.67 -39.78
C ILE A 486 -10.08 -65.63 -38.33
N SER A 487 -10.12 -66.75 -37.58
CA SER A 487 -9.45 -67.04 -36.28
C SER A 487 -8.95 -68.52 -36.27
N PRO A 488 -8.06 -69.05 -35.37
CA PRO A 488 -7.90 -68.84 -33.91
C PRO A 488 -6.41 -68.54 -33.51
N LEU A 489 -5.77 -68.86 -32.36
CA LEU A 489 -5.97 -69.70 -31.14
C LEU A 489 -5.00 -69.24 -30.01
N GLY A 490 -5.00 -69.82 -28.79
CA GLY A 490 -3.76 -69.85 -27.96
C GLY A 490 -3.80 -69.86 -26.41
N THR A 491 -4.96 -69.80 -25.75
CA THR A 491 -5.28 -70.09 -24.33
C THR A 491 -4.19 -70.33 -23.24
N SER A 492 -4.03 -69.37 -22.29
CA SER A 492 -3.82 -69.51 -20.81
C SER A 492 -2.60 -70.28 -20.23
N PRO A 493 -2.36 -70.35 -18.87
CA PRO A 493 -3.01 -69.71 -17.69
C PRO A 493 -1.99 -68.90 -16.82
N GLU A 494 -2.11 -68.53 -15.51
CA GLU A 494 -3.14 -68.70 -14.46
C GLU A 494 -3.18 -67.50 -13.44
N ALA A 495 -3.16 -67.73 -12.11
CA ALA A 495 -3.29 -66.74 -11.01
C ALA A 495 -2.41 -67.11 -9.77
N THR A 496 -2.37 -66.38 -8.64
CA THR A 496 -3.37 -66.52 -7.54
C THR A 496 -3.08 -65.64 -6.29
N ARG A 497 -4.09 -64.86 -5.83
CA ARG A 497 -4.43 -64.38 -4.44
C ARG A 497 -3.52 -63.48 -3.56
N THR A 498 -4.02 -62.26 -3.33
CA THR A 498 -4.34 -61.64 -2.00
C THR A 498 -5.49 -62.39 -1.27
N PRO A 499 -5.89 -62.16 0.02
CA PRO A 499 -6.11 -60.86 0.72
C PRO A 499 -5.74 -60.91 2.26
N MET A 500 -6.28 -60.18 3.28
CA MET A 500 -7.42 -59.23 3.44
C MET A 500 -7.40 -58.46 4.81
N VAL A 501 -8.33 -57.49 4.97
CA VAL A 501 -9.05 -57.02 6.20
C VAL A 501 -8.61 -55.70 6.90
N THR A 502 -9.64 -54.99 7.40
CA THR A 502 -9.73 -53.67 8.09
C THR A 502 -10.88 -53.78 9.15
N PRO A 503 -11.34 -52.76 9.92
CA PRO A 503 -10.80 -51.44 10.32
C PRO A 503 -10.96 -51.12 11.85
N HIS A 504 -10.79 -49.84 12.25
CA HIS A 504 -11.41 -49.16 13.42
C HIS A 504 -10.90 -49.53 14.86
N ALA A 505 -11.02 -48.69 15.90
CA ALA A 505 -11.20 -47.22 16.02
C ALA A 505 -10.96 -46.76 17.50
N LEU A 506 -11.13 -45.44 17.75
CA LEU A 506 -11.38 -44.76 19.05
C LEU A 506 -10.20 -44.43 20.01
N LEU A 507 -10.27 -43.19 20.50
CA LEU A 507 -9.74 -42.60 21.74
C LEU A 507 -10.98 -42.10 22.55
N PRO A 508 -10.90 -41.53 23.78
CA PRO A 508 -9.74 -41.24 24.65
C PRO A 508 -9.94 -41.68 26.13
N ASP A 509 -9.01 -41.28 27.03
CA ASP A 509 -9.26 -40.35 28.17
C ASP A 509 -8.44 -40.67 29.46
N SER A 510 -7.95 -39.61 30.13
CA SER A 510 -7.62 -39.48 31.57
C SER A 510 -6.55 -40.38 32.23
N ALA A 511 -5.73 -39.91 33.20
CA ALA A 511 -5.47 -38.56 33.72
C ALA A 511 -4.17 -38.52 34.58
N ALA A 512 -3.87 -37.36 35.18
CA ALA A 512 -2.95 -37.07 36.31
C ALA A 512 -1.58 -36.41 36.00
N SER A 513 -1.50 -35.13 36.37
CA SER A 513 -0.30 -34.39 36.81
C SER A 513 -0.21 -34.47 38.37
N PRO A 514 0.65 -33.75 39.15
CA PRO A 514 1.55 -32.61 38.83
C PRO A 514 2.92 -32.59 39.58
N VAL A 515 3.53 -31.38 39.64
CA VAL A 515 4.55 -30.87 40.59
C VAL A 515 6.03 -30.84 40.13
N ASP A 516 6.53 -29.61 40.04
CA ASP A 516 7.92 -29.10 40.16
C ASP A 516 8.01 -28.36 41.53
N PRO A 517 9.17 -27.97 42.15
CA PRO A 517 10.50 -27.84 41.54
C PRO A 517 11.76 -28.20 42.40
N ALA A 518 12.92 -28.03 41.76
CA ALA A 518 14.19 -27.50 42.32
C ALA A 518 15.15 -28.41 43.16
N ALA A 519 16.37 -27.85 43.30
CA ALA A 519 17.55 -28.28 44.09
C ALA A 519 18.48 -29.38 43.53
N ALA A 520 19.77 -29.02 43.48
CA ALA A 520 20.96 -29.87 43.35
C ALA A 520 21.86 -29.58 44.59
N PRO A 521 23.07 -30.19 44.79
CA PRO A 521 23.81 -31.10 43.92
C PRO A 521 24.48 -32.31 44.63
N ALA A 522 25.36 -33.00 43.87
CA ALA A 522 26.55 -33.75 44.32
C ALA A 522 26.38 -35.09 45.07
N SER A 523 26.93 -36.16 44.49
CA SER A 523 28.18 -36.79 44.98
C SER A 523 28.67 -37.93 44.07
N ALA A 524 29.99 -38.06 43.89
CA ALA A 524 30.64 -39.22 43.26
C ALA A 524 32.07 -39.42 43.83
N PRO A 525 32.47 -40.65 44.21
CA PRO A 525 33.87 -41.00 44.49
C PRO A 525 34.56 -41.54 43.20
N LEU A 526 35.75 -41.14 42.73
CA LEU A 526 37.06 -40.76 43.32
C LEU A 526 38.12 -41.89 43.25
N VAL A 527 39.01 -41.76 42.25
CA VAL A 527 40.52 -41.75 42.24
C VAL A 527 41.36 -42.50 43.30
N PRO A 528 42.64 -42.88 42.99
CA PRO A 528 43.83 -41.98 43.06
C PRO A 528 44.53 -41.72 41.69
N VAL A 529 45.06 -40.53 41.32
CA VAL A 529 46.29 -39.77 41.76
C VAL A 529 47.60 -40.36 41.17
N ALA A 530 48.59 -39.63 40.63
CA ALA A 530 49.00 -38.19 40.60
C ALA A 530 49.44 -37.77 39.14
N GLU A 531 49.57 -36.51 38.68
CA GLU A 531 50.37 -35.33 39.14
C GLU A 531 51.91 -35.54 39.08
N THR A 532 52.84 -34.59 38.83
CA THR A 532 52.83 -33.12 38.52
C THR A 532 54.22 -32.72 37.94
N SER A 533 54.55 -31.59 37.27
CA SER A 533 53.84 -30.59 36.43
C SER A 533 54.83 -29.49 35.92
N LEU A 534 54.45 -28.71 34.88
CA LEU A 534 54.91 -27.32 34.53
C LEU A 534 56.35 -27.00 34.04
N GLN A 535 56.48 -26.28 32.91
CA GLN A 535 56.74 -24.80 32.78
C GLN A 535 57.69 -24.32 31.61
N MET A 536 57.24 -23.25 30.93
CA MET A 536 57.99 -22.21 30.17
C MET A 536 58.68 -22.49 28.80
N THR A 537 58.83 -21.39 28.05
CA THR A 537 59.24 -21.17 26.63
C THR A 537 60.57 -20.39 26.51
N PRO A 538 61.15 -20.10 25.31
CA PRO A 538 61.10 -20.71 23.96
C PRO A 538 62.56 -21.15 23.53
N PRO A 539 63.31 -20.65 22.51
CA PRO A 539 63.04 -20.22 21.11
C PRO A 539 64.03 -20.71 19.99
N VAL A 540 63.62 -20.51 18.72
CA VAL A 540 64.44 -20.04 17.55
C VAL A 540 65.44 -20.95 16.76
N LEU A 541 65.21 -20.97 15.44
CA LEU A 541 66.07 -21.20 14.23
C LEU A 541 66.99 -22.45 14.01
N GLU A 542 66.70 -23.10 12.87
CA GLU A 542 67.60 -23.52 11.75
C GLU A 542 68.68 -24.63 11.92
N PRO A 543 69.12 -25.28 10.82
CA PRO A 543 69.72 -26.62 10.88
C PRO A 543 71.20 -26.73 10.46
N ALA A 544 71.86 -27.85 10.83
CA ALA A 544 73.07 -28.32 10.17
C ALA A 544 73.28 -29.86 10.24
N THR A 545 73.59 -30.41 9.07
CA THR A 545 74.30 -31.66 8.71
C THR A 545 75.25 -32.27 9.77
N THR A 546 75.31 -33.62 9.91
CA THR A 546 76.52 -34.46 9.69
C THR A 546 76.39 -35.96 10.07
N VAL A 547 76.77 -36.82 9.12
CA VAL A 547 77.28 -38.22 9.15
C VAL A 547 77.45 -38.99 10.48
N ALA A 548 76.86 -40.19 10.53
CA ALA A 548 77.40 -41.42 11.15
C ALA A 548 76.75 -42.63 10.43
N ALA A 549 77.47 -43.56 9.77
CA ALA A 549 78.42 -44.58 10.24
C ALA A 549 77.73 -45.95 10.54
N ALA A 550 78.36 -47.06 10.16
CA ALA A 550 77.72 -48.38 10.04
C ALA A 550 78.12 -49.38 11.16
N THR A 551 77.33 -50.45 11.32
CA THR A 551 77.66 -51.62 12.15
C THR A 551 77.00 -52.88 11.56
N GLU A 552 77.71 -54.01 11.58
CA GLU A 552 77.25 -55.31 11.09
C GLU A 552 76.44 -56.11 12.14
N PRO A 553 75.70 -57.15 11.73
CA PRO A 553 75.42 -58.33 12.54
C PRO A 553 76.14 -59.59 12.01
N VAL A 554 76.48 -60.52 12.91
CA VAL A 554 77.40 -61.65 12.63
C VAL A 554 76.88 -62.98 13.20
N VAL A 555 76.78 -64.01 12.33
CA VAL A 555 76.86 -65.47 12.65
C VAL A 555 75.65 -66.04 13.46
N THR A 556 75.14 -67.29 13.34
CA THR A 556 75.74 -68.64 13.09
C THR A 556 74.74 -69.65 12.46
N ALA A 557 75.30 -70.79 11.99
CA ALA A 557 74.72 -72.16 12.00
C ALA A 557 73.85 -72.60 10.80
N ALA A 558 73.89 -73.86 10.31
CA ALA A 558 74.69 -75.05 10.69
C ALA A 558 75.08 -75.93 9.45
N ALA A 559 76.03 -76.86 9.63
CA ALA A 559 76.37 -77.93 8.66
C ALA A 559 75.60 -79.24 8.97
N PRO A 560 75.62 -80.28 8.09
CA PRO A 560 76.78 -81.18 7.91
C PRO A 560 77.22 -81.31 6.42
N GLU A 561 78.39 -81.83 6.02
CA GLU A 561 79.05 -83.13 6.29
C GLU A 561 78.26 -84.34 5.71
N GLN A 562 78.82 -85.31 4.97
CA GLN A 562 80.19 -85.65 4.52
C GLN A 562 80.19 -85.76 2.95
N SER A 563 81.10 -86.32 2.14
CA SER A 563 82.24 -87.25 2.31
C SER A 563 83.27 -87.12 1.15
N ALA A 564 84.42 -87.80 1.30
CA ALA A 564 85.37 -88.20 0.24
C ALA A 564 85.63 -89.74 0.39
N PRO A 565 86.54 -90.46 -0.33
CA PRO A 565 87.56 -90.04 -1.30
C PRO A 565 87.71 -91.02 -2.52
N VAL A 566 88.96 -91.26 -2.98
CA VAL A 566 89.49 -92.29 -3.91
C VAL A 566 89.99 -91.75 -5.27
N THR A 567 91.00 -92.42 -5.84
CA THR A 567 92.05 -91.83 -6.69
C THR A 567 92.29 -92.65 -7.97
N THR A 568 92.45 -91.96 -9.11
CA THR A 568 93.00 -92.48 -10.40
C THR A 568 92.18 -93.58 -11.12
N PRO A 569 92.27 -93.75 -12.46
CA PRO A 569 93.41 -93.46 -13.36
C PRO A 569 93.23 -92.36 -14.41
N GLN A 570 94.35 -92.05 -15.05
CA GLN A 570 94.54 -91.04 -16.08
C GLN A 570 94.21 -91.63 -17.47
N GLU A 571 92.97 -91.49 -17.92
CA GLU A 571 92.59 -91.78 -19.31
C GLU A 571 92.78 -90.54 -20.18
N THR A 572 93.43 -90.69 -21.34
CA THR A 572 93.90 -89.53 -22.14
C THR A 572 92.79 -89.03 -23.06
N ILE A 573 91.80 -88.33 -22.49
CA ILE A 573 90.75 -87.63 -23.23
C ILE A 573 91.42 -86.73 -24.30
N PRO A 574 91.08 -86.86 -25.60
CA PRO A 574 91.62 -85.99 -26.64
C PRO A 574 91.38 -84.52 -26.31
N GLN A 575 92.39 -83.67 -26.50
CA GLN A 575 92.36 -82.26 -26.08
C GLN A 575 91.11 -81.50 -26.57
N GLN A 576 90.63 -81.82 -27.78
CA GLN A 576 89.39 -81.28 -28.35
C GLN A 576 88.12 -81.57 -27.53
N GLN A 577 88.03 -82.71 -26.84
CA GLN A 577 86.88 -83.03 -25.97
C GLN A 577 86.94 -82.27 -24.65
N LEU A 578 88.13 -82.00 -24.10
CA LEU A 578 88.30 -81.17 -22.91
C LEU A 578 87.97 -79.69 -23.23
N GLU A 579 88.44 -79.20 -24.37
CA GLU A 579 88.11 -77.85 -24.86
C GLU A 579 86.62 -77.71 -25.18
N ALA A 580 85.98 -78.72 -25.78
CA ALA A 580 84.53 -78.74 -26.00
C ALA A 580 83.73 -78.73 -24.70
N ALA A 581 84.11 -79.54 -23.70
CA ALA A 581 83.46 -79.57 -22.39
C ALA A 581 83.61 -78.23 -21.65
N ALA A 582 84.80 -77.61 -21.69
CA ALA A 582 85.05 -76.30 -21.11
C ALA A 582 84.23 -75.19 -21.80
N LEU A 583 84.12 -75.22 -23.13
CA LEU A 583 83.30 -74.29 -23.89
C LEU A 583 81.80 -74.48 -23.59
N GLN A 584 81.35 -75.73 -23.45
CA GLN A 584 79.97 -76.06 -23.09
C GLN A 584 79.62 -75.63 -21.66
N GLN A 585 80.53 -75.78 -20.69
CA GLN A 585 80.39 -75.21 -19.35
C GLN A 585 80.36 -73.67 -19.38
N ARG A 586 81.15 -73.04 -20.26
CA ARG A 586 81.16 -71.58 -20.41
C ARG A 586 79.84 -71.06 -20.96
N LEU A 587 79.26 -71.74 -21.95
CA LEU A 587 77.92 -71.43 -22.48
C LEU A 587 76.81 -71.69 -21.45
N ALA A 588 76.93 -72.74 -20.64
CA ALA A 588 75.98 -73.00 -19.54
C ALA A 588 76.03 -71.90 -18.48
N ALA A 589 77.23 -71.53 -18.01
CA ALA A 589 77.40 -70.45 -17.04
C ALA A 589 76.97 -69.07 -17.61
N GLU A 590 77.17 -68.83 -18.90
CA GLU A 590 76.67 -67.61 -19.56
C GLU A 590 75.14 -67.61 -19.71
N ALA A 591 74.52 -68.77 -19.94
CA ALA A 591 73.06 -68.91 -19.94
C ALA A 591 72.46 -68.75 -18.54
N GLU A 592 73.09 -69.32 -17.50
CA GLU A 592 72.70 -69.13 -16.10
C GLU A 592 72.85 -67.67 -15.67
N ALA A 593 73.93 -66.98 -16.07
CA ALA A 593 74.12 -65.56 -15.80
C ALA A 593 73.05 -64.69 -16.50
N ARG A 594 72.68 -65.01 -17.75
CA ARG A 594 71.58 -64.33 -18.46
C ARG A 594 70.24 -64.57 -17.78
N ALA A 595 69.91 -65.81 -17.41
CA ALA A 595 68.70 -66.16 -16.69
C ALA A 595 68.63 -65.48 -15.30
N ALA A 596 69.77 -65.35 -14.61
CA ALA A 596 69.85 -64.60 -13.36
C ALA A 596 69.53 -63.11 -13.55
N VAL A 597 70.09 -62.47 -14.58
CA VAL A 597 69.77 -61.07 -14.94
C VAL A 597 68.29 -60.91 -15.31
N GLU A 598 67.74 -61.78 -16.16
CA GLU A 598 66.32 -61.77 -16.53
C GLU A 598 65.42 -61.94 -15.29
N SER A 599 65.79 -62.81 -14.33
CA SER A 599 65.06 -62.97 -13.07
C SER A 599 65.14 -61.73 -12.17
N GLN A 600 66.27 -61.03 -12.17
CA GLN A 600 66.48 -59.81 -11.40
C GLN A 600 65.71 -58.62 -11.99
N GLU A 601 65.64 -58.52 -13.33
CA GLU A 601 64.82 -57.54 -14.03
C GLU A 601 63.32 -57.82 -13.83
N ALA A 602 62.88 -59.09 -13.89
CA ALA A 602 61.51 -59.47 -13.61
C ALA A 602 61.10 -59.14 -12.15
N ALA A 603 61.95 -59.45 -11.17
CA ALA A 603 61.74 -59.09 -9.77
C ALA A 603 61.67 -57.57 -9.57
N ARG A 604 62.52 -56.80 -10.28
CA ARG A 604 62.47 -55.35 -10.27
C ARG A 604 61.19 -54.79 -10.87
N GLN A 605 60.73 -55.31 -12.01
CA GLN A 605 59.46 -54.91 -12.63
C GLN A 605 58.26 -55.21 -11.72
N GLN A 606 58.27 -56.36 -11.02
CA GLN A 606 57.24 -56.69 -10.03
C GLN A 606 57.26 -55.72 -8.83
N ALA A 607 58.44 -55.33 -8.34
CA ALA A 607 58.57 -54.34 -7.26
C ALA A 607 58.11 -52.94 -7.69
N GLU A 608 58.46 -52.49 -8.91
CA GLU A 608 58.01 -51.21 -9.46
C GLU A 608 56.48 -51.19 -9.71
N ALA A 609 55.90 -52.31 -10.16
CA ALA A 609 54.45 -52.48 -10.31
C ALA A 609 53.71 -52.48 -8.97
N ALA A 610 54.22 -53.20 -7.96
CA ALA A 610 53.66 -53.19 -6.60
C ALA A 610 53.72 -51.80 -5.96
N ALA A 611 54.82 -51.07 -6.16
CA ALA A 611 54.95 -49.68 -5.71
C ALA A 611 53.99 -48.72 -6.42
N MET A 612 53.65 -48.97 -7.69
CA MET A 612 52.60 -48.20 -8.39
C MET A 612 51.21 -48.51 -7.83
N GLN A 613 50.88 -49.78 -7.57
CA GLN A 613 49.61 -50.17 -6.95
C GLN A 613 49.44 -49.59 -5.54
N GLN A 614 50.49 -49.57 -4.72
CA GLN A 614 50.46 -48.93 -3.40
C GLN A 614 50.18 -47.42 -3.48
N ARG A 615 50.79 -46.70 -4.44
CA ARG A 615 50.49 -45.27 -4.66
C ARG A 615 49.03 -45.04 -5.07
N GLN A 616 48.49 -45.88 -5.94
CA GLN A 616 47.07 -45.81 -6.34
C GLN A 616 46.13 -46.12 -5.17
N ALA A 617 46.48 -47.07 -4.30
CA ALA A 617 45.73 -47.36 -3.08
C ALA A 617 45.78 -46.21 -2.07
N GLU A 618 46.95 -45.57 -1.88
CA GLU A 618 47.05 -44.37 -1.06
C GLU A 618 46.29 -43.17 -1.63
N GLU A 619 46.36 -42.94 -2.95
CA GLU A 619 45.68 -41.83 -3.61
C GLU A 619 44.16 -41.97 -3.55
N THR A 620 43.64 -43.19 -3.78
CA THR A 620 42.20 -43.47 -3.63
C THR A 620 41.74 -43.41 -2.17
N ALA A 621 42.56 -43.85 -1.20
CA ALA A 621 42.26 -43.69 0.23
C ALA A 621 42.24 -42.21 0.66
N ARG A 622 43.18 -41.39 0.17
CA ARG A 622 43.21 -39.94 0.41
C ARG A 622 42.01 -39.24 -0.22
N ALA A 623 41.60 -39.63 -1.43
CA ALA A 623 40.42 -39.11 -2.10
C ALA A 623 39.13 -39.45 -1.32
N ALA A 624 38.97 -40.69 -0.84
CA ALA A 624 37.84 -41.09 -0.02
C ALA A 624 37.78 -40.33 1.31
N ALA A 625 38.91 -40.17 2.01
CA ALA A 625 38.98 -39.38 3.25
C ALA A 625 38.66 -37.89 3.02
N ALA A 626 39.10 -37.31 1.89
CA ALA A 626 38.75 -35.94 1.52
C ALA A 626 37.25 -35.78 1.22
N GLN A 627 36.63 -36.76 0.53
CA GLN A 627 35.19 -36.77 0.27
C GLN A 627 34.38 -36.91 1.57
N GLU A 628 34.82 -37.75 2.53
CA GLU A 628 34.15 -37.86 3.82
C GLU A 628 34.26 -36.55 4.63
N ALA A 629 35.43 -35.92 4.64
CA ALA A 629 35.61 -34.61 5.29
C ALA A 629 34.71 -33.53 4.68
N GLN A 630 34.55 -33.50 3.34
CA GLN A 630 33.61 -32.60 2.66
C GLN A 630 32.15 -32.89 3.06
N MET A 631 31.75 -34.16 3.15
CA MET A 631 30.40 -34.54 3.58
C MET A 631 30.11 -34.12 5.03
N ARG A 632 31.08 -34.28 5.94
CA ARG A 632 30.96 -33.82 7.33
C ARG A 632 30.82 -32.28 7.41
N GLN A 633 31.69 -31.54 6.71
CA GLN A 633 31.60 -30.08 6.63
C GLN A 633 30.29 -29.57 6.00
N ALA A 634 29.75 -30.28 5.00
CA ALA A 634 28.45 -29.96 4.41
C ALA A 634 27.30 -30.16 5.40
N ALA A 635 27.31 -31.26 6.17
CA ALA A 635 26.31 -31.53 7.20
C ALA A 635 26.37 -30.52 8.36
N GLU A 636 27.57 -30.17 8.83
CA GLU A 636 27.79 -29.13 9.84
C GLU A 636 27.30 -27.75 9.35
N ALA A 637 27.60 -27.39 8.10
CA ALA A 637 27.12 -26.16 7.48
C ALA A 637 25.59 -26.13 7.28
N GLU A 638 24.96 -27.28 7.04
CA GLU A 638 23.50 -27.36 6.97
C GLU A 638 22.84 -27.24 8.35
N ALA A 639 23.39 -27.90 9.39
CA ALA A 639 22.93 -27.74 10.76
C ALA A 639 23.07 -26.28 11.26
N ALA A 640 24.16 -25.60 10.89
CA ALA A 640 24.36 -24.18 11.16
C ALA A 640 23.36 -23.28 10.42
N ARG A 641 22.89 -23.67 9.22
CA ARG A 641 21.82 -22.94 8.49
C ARG A 641 20.47 -23.12 9.15
N ARG A 642 20.07 -24.37 9.44
CA ARG A 642 18.78 -24.68 10.10
C ARG A 642 18.63 -23.94 11.43
N THR A 643 19.68 -23.93 12.26
CA THR A 643 19.68 -23.19 13.54
C THR A 643 19.65 -21.67 13.37
N GLN A 644 20.28 -21.11 12.33
CA GLN A 644 20.12 -19.69 11.98
C GLN A 644 18.73 -19.35 11.44
N GLU A 645 18.09 -20.26 10.71
CA GLU A 645 16.73 -20.11 10.18
C GLU A 645 15.71 -20.15 11.32
N GLU A 646 15.78 -21.13 12.23
CA GLU A 646 14.98 -21.16 13.45
C GLU A 646 15.14 -19.89 14.31
N ALA A 647 16.38 -19.39 14.47
CA ALA A 647 16.63 -18.16 15.22
C ALA A 647 15.99 -16.92 14.54
N ARG A 648 16.06 -16.83 13.21
CA ARG A 648 15.40 -15.77 12.43
C ARG A 648 13.87 -15.87 12.51
N GLU A 649 13.31 -17.08 12.47
CA GLU A 649 11.87 -17.27 12.60
C GLU A 649 11.36 -16.88 13.99
N ARG A 650 12.11 -17.18 15.07
CA ARG A 650 11.77 -16.72 16.43
C ARG A 650 11.75 -15.19 16.54
N ILE A 651 12.77 -14.51 16.02
CA ILE A 651 12.81 -13.04 15.99
C ILE A 651 11.63 -12.48 15.18
N LEU A 652 11.35 -13.04 14.01
CA LEU A 652 10.22 -12.63 13.16
C LEU A 652 8.85 -12.90 13.80
N GLN A 653 8.71 -13.96 14.59
CA GLN A 653 7.51 -14.22 15.40
C GLN A 653 7.37 -13.21 16.53
N GLU A 654 8.46 -12.86 17.23
CA GLU A 654 8.48 -11.86 18.30
C GLU A 654 8.13 -10.45 17.76
N GLU A 655 8.67 -10.07 16.60
CA GLU A 655 8.29 -8.83 15.91
C GLU A 655 6.81 -8.82 15.48
N ARG A 656 6.30 -9.93 14.94
CA ARG A 656 4.87 -10.07 14.58
C ARG A 656 3.96 -9.96 15.80
N MET A 657 4.35 -10.53 16.94
CA MET A 657 3.60 -10.41 18.19
C MET A 657 3.59 -8.97 18.71
N ARG A 658 4.75 -8.28 18.73
CA ARG A 658 4.82 -6.85 19.06
C ARG A 658 3.97 -5.98 18.12
N GLN A 659 4.00 -6.25 16.82
CA GLN A 659 3.16 -5.53 15.84
C GLN A 659 1.67 -5.79 16.06
N ALA A 660 1.25 -7.03 16.35
CA ALA A 660 -0.13 -7.37 16.65
C ALA A 660 -0.62 -6.73 17.96
N GLU A 661 0.24 -6.65 18.97
CA GLU A 661 -0.05 -5.95 20.24
C GLU A 661 -0.19 -4.44 20.03
N MET A 662 0.75 -3.79 19.34
CA MET A 662 0.63 -2.37 18.99
C MET A 662 -0.62 -2.08 18.13
N GLN A 663 -1.00 -2.99 17.23
CA GLN A 663 -2.25 -2.85 16.47
C GLN A 663 -3.49 -2.93 17.34
N ARG A 664 -3.54 -3.82 18.35
CA ARG A 664 -4.64 -3.88 19.33
C ARG A 664 -4.70 -2.62 20.18
N GLN A 665 -3.57 -2.16 20.71
CA GLN A 665 -3.51 -0.92 21.50
C GLN A 665 -3.93 0.29 20.67
N ALA A 666 -3.52 0.37 19.40
CA ALA A 666 -3.95 1.42 18.48
C ALA A 666 -5.44 1.35 18.12
N GLU A 667 -6.00 0.14 17.95
CA GLU A 667 -7.44 -0.04 17.70
C GLU A 667 -8.28 0.33 18.94
N GLU A 668 -7.84 -0.07 20.14
CA GLU A 668 -8.51 0.29 21.40
C GLU A 668 -8.43 1.79 21.67
N ALA A 669 -7.28 2.43 21.45
CA ALA A 669 -7.15 3.88 21.52
C ALA A 669 -8.03 4.60 20.48
N ALA A 670 -8.13 4.08 19.25
CA ALA A 670 -9.01 4.63 18.22
C ALA A 670 -10.50 4.48 18.58
N ARG A 671 -10.89 3.34 19.16
CA ARG A 671 -12.25 3.10 19.69
C ARG A 671 -12.58 4.08 20.83
N GLN A 672 -11.66 4.31 21.76
CA GLN A 672 -11.83 5.30 22.85
C GLN A 672 -11.91 6.73 22.32
N ALA A 673 -11.06 7.12 21.36
CA ALA A 673 -11.10 8.43 20.73
C ALA A 673 -12.44 8.68 20.00
N ALA A 674 -12.93 7.68 19.25
CA ALA A 674 -14.23 7.73 18.59
C ALA A 674 -15.40 7.81 19.58
N GLN A 675 -15.33 7.12 20.72
CA GLN A 675 -16.32 7.25 21.81
C GLN A 675 -16.32 8.67 22.42
N GLN A 676 -15.14 9.23 22.69
CA GLN A 676 -15.00 10.61 23.19
C GLN A 676 -15.44 11.67 22.17
N GLU A 677 -15.28 11.42 20.86
CA GLU A 677 -15.82 12.30 19.83
C GLU A 677 -17.35 12.18 19.74
N ALA A 678 -17.90 10.96 19.74
CA ALA A 678 -19.35 10.74 19.75
C ALA A 678 -20.03 11.37 20.99
N GLN A 679 -19.39 11.30 22.16
CA GLN A 679 -19.85 12.00 23.38
C GLN A 679 -19.85 13.52 23.19
N ARG A 680 -18.76 14.11 22.67
CA ARG A 680 -18.69 15.56 22.39
C ARG A 680 -19.71 16.01 21.33
N GLN A 681 -19.97 15.19 20.30
CA GLN A 681 -20.99 15.46 19.29
C GLN A 681 -22.42 15.37 19.90
N ALA A 682 -22.67 14.40 20.79
CA ALA A 682 -23.95 14.27 21.50
C ALA A 682 -24.20 15.45 22.46
N GLU A 683 -23.19 15.86 23.25
CA GLU A 683 -23.27 17.06 24.10
C GLU A 683 -23.49 18.32 23.27
N ALA A 684 -22.78 18.49 22.15
CA ALA A 684 -22.97 19.63 21.25
C ALA A 684 -24.39 19.66 20.67
N MET A 685 -24.95 18.50 20.30
CA MET A 685 -26.33 18.38 19.83
C MET A 685 -27.34 18.70 20.93
N GLN A 686 -27.12 18.25 22.17
CA GLN A 686 -27.97 18.60 23.31
C GLN A 686 -27.96 20.09 23.60
N ARG A 687 -26.77 20.72 23.65
CA ARG A 687 -26.65 22.18 23.86
C ARG A 687 -27.31 22.98 22.73
N ALA A 688 -27.19 22.52 21.49
CA ALA A 688 -27.87 23.15 20.34
C ALA A 688 -29.40 22.98 20.41
N GLN A 689 -29.91 21.85 20.89
CA GLN A 689 -31.34 21.64 21.14
C GLN A 689 -31.86 22.53 22.29
N GLU A 690 -31.12 22.64 23.39
CA GLU A 690 -31.44 23.51 24.52
C GLU A 690 -31.46 24.99 24.09
N GLU A 691 -30.47 25.44 23.32
CA GLU A 691 -30.44 26.81 22.79
C GLU A 691 -31.58 27.06 21.80
N ALA A 692 -31.91 26.10 20.93
CA ALA A 692 -33.05 26.21 20.03
C ALA A 692 -34.39 26.27 20.78
N GLN A 693 -34.58 25.46 21.81
CA GLN A 693 -35.75 25.52 22.69
C GLN A 693 -35.85 26.86 23.41
N ARG A 694 -34.72 27.38 23.94
CA ARG A 694 -34.66 28.68 24.59
C ARG A 694 -35.03 29.81 23.62
N ARG A 695 -34.44 29.84 22.42
CA ARG A 695 -34.76 30.84 21.39
C ARG A 695 -36.23 30.79 20.98
N ALA A 696 -36.80 29.59 20.83
CA ALA A 696 -38.22 29.41 20.56
C ALA A 696 -39.11 29.91 21.73
N ALA A 697 -38.73 29.67 22.98
CA ALA A 697 -39.45 30.17 24.15
C ALA A 697 -39.38 31.70 24.28
N GLU A 698 -38.22 32.31 23.98
CA GLU A 698 -38.05 33.77 23.92
C GLU A 698 -38.90 34.40 22.80
N GLU A 699 -39.02 33.74 21.65
CA GLU A 699 -39.89 34.18 20.55
C GLU A 699 -41.38 34.03 20.88
N GLN A 700 -41.80 32.91 21.48
CA GLN A 700 -43.18 32.73 21.96
C GLN A 700 -43.55 33.79 23.01
N MET A 701 -42.64 34.10 23.93
CA MET A 701 -42.83 35.18 24.91
C MET A 701 -42.94 36.55 24.25
N ARG A 702 -42.13 36.84 23.21
CA ARG A 702 -42.21 38.08 22.43
C ARG A 702 -43.57 38.21 21.72
N LEU A 703 -44.05 37.14 21.09
CA LEU A 703 -45.36 37.12 20.43
C LEU A 703 -46.51 37.31 21.41
N ALA A 704 -46.48 36.61 22.56
CA ALA A 704 -47.49 36.78 23.62
C ALA A 704 -47.50 38.20 24.22
N GLN A 705 -46.32 38.84 24.38
CA GLN A 705 -46.24 40.24 24.79
C GLN A 705 -46.77 41.20 23.74
N GLU A 706 -46.53 40.94 22.45
CA GLU A 706 -47.08 41.77 21.37
C GLU A 706 -48.61 41.61 21.27
N GLU A 707 -49.14 40.40 21.40
CA GLU A 707 -50.58 40.18 21.42
C GLU A 707 -51.24 40.84 22.64
N ALA A 708 -50.68 40.65 23.85
CA ALA A 708 -51.18 41.32 25.06
C ALA A 708 -51.15 42.85 24.93
N ARG A 709 -50.12 43.42 24.27
CA ARG A 709 -50.07 44.84 23.95
C ARG A 709 -51.18 45.25 22.98
N ARG A 710 -51.40 44.51 21.88
CA ARG A 710 -52.48 44.79 20.91
C ARG A 710 -53.85 44.71 21.57
N GLN A 711 -54.10 43.69 22.40
CA GLN A 711 -55.33 43.56 23.19
C GLN A 711 -55.53 44.74 24.16
N ALA A 712 -54.47 45.20 24.83
CA ALA A 712 -54.52 46.38 25.70
C ALA A 712 -54.76 47.69 24.93
N GLU A 713 -54.17 47.85 23.74
CA GLU A 713 -54.35 49.01 22.87
C GLU A 713 -55.78 49.06 22.29
N GLU A 714 -56.34 47.92 21.88
CA GLU A 714 -57.75 47.79 21.51
C GLU A 714 -58.69 48.06 22.69
N ALA A 715 -58.41 47.53 23.87
CA ALA A 715 -59.22 47.77 25.07
C ALA A 715 -59.22 49.25 25.47
N ALA A 716 -58.05 49.92 25.40
CA ALA A 716 -57.93 51.35 25.63
C ALA A 716 -58.70 52.16 24.58
N ARG A 717 -58.65 51.78 23.30
CA ARG A 717 -59.43 52.41 22.23
C ARG A 717 -60.94 52.24 22.46
N ARG A 718 -61.42 51.04 22.79
CA ARG A 718 -62.84 50.78 23.07
C ARG A 718 -63.31 51.59 24.29
N ALA A 719 -62.51 51.65 25.36
CA ALA A 719 -62.79 52.49 26.52
C ALA A 719 -62.81 53.99 26.19
N GLN A 720 -61.98 54.46 25.25
CA GLN A 720 -61.99 55.84 24.75
C GLN A 720 -63.23 56.13 23.88
N GLU A 721 -63.65 55.19 23.03
CA GLU A 721 -64.87 55.29 22.23
C GLU A 721 -66.12 55.30 23.12
N GLU A 722 -66.20 54.41 24.12
CA GLU A 722 -67.26 54.43 25.14
C GLU A 722 -67.26 55.72 25.96
N ALA A 723 -66.10 56.21 26.40
CA ALA A 723 -66.00 57.47 27.15
C ALA A 723 -66.46 58.67 26.30
N MET A 724 -66.14 58.67 24.99
CA MET A 724 -66.61 59.69 24.05
C MET A 724 -68.12 59.60 23.84
N GLN A 725 -68.69 58.39 23.70
CA GLN A 725 -70.14 58.19 23.58
C GLN A 725 -70.86 58.68 24.83
N ARG A 726 -70.43 58.26 26.04
CA ARG A 726 -71.02 58.71 27.31
C ARG A 726 -70.92 60.23 27.49
N ALA A 727 -69.82 60.85 27.07
CA ALA A 727 -69.67 62.31 27.09
C ALA A 727 -70.59 63.02 26.07
N GLN A 728 -70.82 62.42 24.89
CA GLN A 728 -71.79 62.91 23.92
C GLN A 728 -73.23 62.76 24.41
N GLU A 729 -73.60 61.62 25.01
CA GLU A 729 -74.91 61.39 25.63
C GLU A 729 -75.16 62.38 26.78
N GLU A 730 -74.17 62.61 27.65
CA GLU A 730 -74.32 63.58 28.73
C GLU A 730 -74.42 65.02 28.19
N ALA A 731 -73.64 65.38 27.16
CA ALA A 731 -73.75 66.68 26.51
C ALA A 731 -75.11 66.87 25.81
N GLN A 732 -75.62 65.85 25.12
CA GLN A 732 -76.97 65.86 24.53
C GLN A 732 -78.05 65.98 25.59
N ARG A 733 -77.94 65.24 26.70
CA ARG A 733 -78.88 65.32 27.83
C ARG A 733 -78.88 66.72 28.46
N ARG A 734 -77.69 67.30 28.72
CA ARG A 734 -77.56 68.67 29.24
C ARG A 734 -78.16 69.69 28.27
N ALA A 735 -77.91 69.56 26.96
CA ALA A 735 -78.50 70.42 25.94
C ALA A 735 -80.03 70.27 25.83
N GLN A 736 -80.58 69.06 25.99
CA GLN A 736 -82.02 68.83 26.07
C GLN A 736 -82.63 69.44 27.35
N GLU A 737 -81.94 69.34 28.50
CA GLU A 737 -82.38 69.93 29.77
C GLU A 737 -82.35 71.47 29.71
N GLU A 738 -81.33 72.07 29.10
CA GLU A 738 -81.27 73.50 28.81
C GLU A 738 -82.33 73.95 27.80
N ALA A 739 -82.57 73.19 26.73
CA ALA A 739 -83.63 73.49 25.75
C ALA A 739 -85.03 73.39 26.37
N MET A 740 -85.29 72.37 27.19
CA MET A 740 -86.52 72.25 27.99
C MET A 740 -86.70 73.43 28.94
N ARG A 741 -85.62 73.86 29.61
CA ARG A 741 -85.64 75.02 30.51
C ARG A 741 -85.89 76.33 29.76
N GLN A 742 -85.25 76.54 28.61
CA GLN A 742 -85.49 77.70 27.73
C GLN A 742 -86.92 77.70 27.17
N ALA A 743 -87.46 76.54 26.77
CA ALA A 743 -88.85 76.41 26.33
C ALA A 743 -89.85 76.71 27.46
N ALA A 744 -89.59 76.22 28.69
CA ALA A 744 -90.42 76.52 29.85
C ALA A 744 -90.35 78.00 30.27
N GLU A 745 -89.19 78.64 30.14
CA GLU A 745 -89.05 80.07 30.39
C GLU A 745 -89.71 80.91 29.29
N ALA A 746 -89.58 80.52 28.02
CA ALA A 746 -90.29 81.15 26.91
C ALA A 746 -91.81 81.01 27.04
N ALA A 747 -92.30 79.85 27.49
CA ALA A 747 -93.72 79.64 27.80
C ALA A 747 -94.20 80.56 28.93
N ARG A 748 -93.43 80.70 30.02
CA ARG A 748 -93.73 81.69 31.09
C ARG A 748 -93.72 83.12 30.59
N ARG A 749 -92.75 83.51 29.75
CA ARG A 749 -92.70 84.85 29.14
C ARG A 749 -93.93 85.10 28.26
N ALA A 750 -94.34 84.12 27.46
CA ALA A 750 -95.55 84.19 26.65
C ALA A 750 -96.84 84.25 27.51
N GLU A 751 -96.88 83.56 28.65
CA GLU A 751 -97.98 83.65 29.63
C GLU A 751 -98.01 85.02 30.33
N ASP A 752 -96.86 85.57 30.72
CA ASP A 752 -96.73 86.92 31.28
C ASP A 752 -97.01 88.03 30.25
N GLU A 753 -96.75 87.79 28.96
CA GLU A 753 -97.14 88.68 27.85
C GLU A 753 -98.63 88.58 27.55
N ALA A 754 -99.21 87.38 27.52
CA ALA A 754 -100.66 87.18 27.38
C ALA A 754 -101.42 87.81 28.55
N ARG A 755 -100.91 87.69 29.80
CA ARG A 755 -101.48 88.35 30.98
C ARG A 755 -101.41 89.88 30.86
N ARG A 756 -100.27 90.44 30.45
CA ARG A 756 -100.13 91.89 30.23
C ARG A 756 -100.99 92.41 29.08
N ALA A 757 -101.13 91.64 27.99
CA ALA A 757 -102.02 91.98 26.89
C ALA A 757 -103.51 91.93 27.30
N ALA A 758 -103.90 90.95 28.14
CA ALA A 758 -105.24 90.88 28.72
C ALA A 758 -105.51 92.02 29.71
N GLU A 759 -104.52 92.40 30.53
CA GLU A 759 -104.59 93.54 31.45
C GLU A 759 -104.67 94.88 30.70
N GLU A 760 -103.90 95.06 29.61
CA GLU A 760 -104.01 96.25 28.77
C GLU A 760 -105.33 96.29 28.00
N ALA A 761 -105.84 95.14 27.51
CA ALA A 761 -107.17 95.04 26.90
C ALA A 761 -108.28 95.38 27.90
N ALA A 762 -108.18 94.92 29.15
CA ALA A 762 -109.09 95.30 30.23
C ALA A 762 -109.00 96.80 30.54
N ARG A 763 -107.79 97.39 30.52
CA ARG A 763 -107.62 98.84 30.68
C ARG A 763 -108.25 99.63 29.55
N ARG A 764 -108.07 99.21 28.29
CA ARG A 764 -108.72 99.82 27.12
C ARG A 764 -110.24 99.67 27.17
N ALA A 765 -110.77 98.54 27.63
CA ALA A 765 -112.22 98.37 27.83
C ALA A 765 -112.78 99.29 28.93
N ALA A 766 -112.02 99.54 30.00
CA ALA A 766 -112.38 100.53 31.03
C ALA A 766 -112.29 101.98 30.51
N GLU A 767 -111.32 102.26 29.64
CA GLU A 767 -111.11 103.57 28.99
C GLU A 767 -112.23 103.85 27.95
N GLU A 768 -112.66 102.85 27.19
CA GLU A 768 -113.82 102.91 26.28
C GLU A 768 -115.15 103.05 27.04
N ALA A 769 -115.30 102.39 28.20
CA ALA A 769 -116.46 102.55 29.06
C ALA A 769 -116.60 103.97 29.65
N ALA A 770 -115.50 104.72 29.77
CA ALA A 770 -115.51 106.12 30.22
C ALA A 770 -115.91 107.13 29.11
N ALA A 771 -115.97 106.71 27.84
CA ALA A 771 -116.07 107.60 26.68
C ALA A 771 -117.49 107.77 26.11
N ARG A 772 -118.54 107.26 26.78
CA ARG A 772 -119.91 107.19 26.21
C ARG A 772 -120.97 107.92 27.07
N PRO A 773 -121.59 109.02 26.58
CA PRO A 773 -122.56 109.79 27.34
C PRO A 773 -123.94 109.13 27.44
N ALA A 774 -124.67 109.44 28.52
CA ALA A 774 -125.99 108.90 28.85
C ALA A 774 -127.16 109.83 28.46
N PRO A 775 -128.41 109.35 28.55
CA PRO A 775 -129.59 110.22 28.69
C PRO A 775 -130.48 109.87 29.90
N ALA A 776 -131.00 110.93 30.54
CA ALA A 776 -132.02 110.96 31.60
C ALA A 776 -131.68 110.31 32.97
N THR A 777 -131.95 110.96 34.11
CA THR A 777 -132.49 112.33 34.36
C THR A 777 -131.41 113.26 34.90
#